data_AF-A0A1H4CHE3-F1
#
_entry.id   AF-A0A1H4CHE3-F1
#
_cell.length_a   1.000
_cell.length_b   1.000
_cell.length_c   1.000
_cell.angle_alpha   90.00
_cell.angle_beta   90.00
_cell.angle_gamma   90.00
#
_symmetry.space_group_name_H-M   'P 1'
#
loop_
_entity.id
_entity.type
_entity.pdbx_description
1 polymer ?
#
loop_
_entity_poly.entity_id
_entity_poly.type
_entity_poly.pdbx_seq_one_letter_code
_entity_poly.pdbx_strand_id
1 'polypeptide(L)'
;MMKHLFHWGAILLTLFALGTLSGCSDSNSSGNGDIDVTGTAVMNLSGGNGGSGSGGAGGDFTVETYGDILIKKSGTIDTSFTVPDYPYSFGPVVLTVASGEMVTVAADSVDVDGGYYLVNDQLFLGNGDGENNDPLVTGIDVQADGVLIIEGSFDLRVQDAILINGTLTVADELSPIYIGSESYIEIGENGLITTSATTAGAEASDIGLECSGMIINRGTVEANGTAGGDGGEINFSANSFLFNTGVISANGGDNPAGVGGAAQRIYLTSKNASLLSSGVISLNSGDGSIAGGSGSGLIRLFAGEDSFGDIVVGGVINANGGDGAADAGGDAADIDVYASGSILINASFAANGGDGAAGNGGAGGDLTFSQEDGYDSQQRESMPMGQFKFTGDISLAGGNGTADGGAGGAVSFNIADPNVVLSDIQPIEIIGFATLNLNGGNSSDGSGGDGGSIDCNSGALHLPISLGSVVNEAAISSLGGSGALDIDGMKGGAGGSLIFQVGNEDSIDDIVVTNSGTIDVSGGLGYQGGDAGWVEFYGHDEVTNTATITANGGEGVAQGGNGGVIELIALLNINNSGDIISIGGTGSLGGHSLGIGMYSGYQTVNSGDLIAAGGDGVAAAEEETTGGTGGRVELISQQTPTSNSGSIDVSGGIGDTAGDDGIFWLDVPEAFNE
;
A
#
# COMPACT_ATOMS: atom_id res chain seq x y z
N MET A 1 -15.29 56.35 27.23
CA MET A 1 -15.25 55.92 28.65
C MET A 1 -15.64 54.46 28.68
N MET A 2 -14.67 53.56 28.53
CA MET A 2 -13.89 52.89 29.59
C MET A 2 -14.56 51.62 30.18
N LYS A 3 -13.89 50.49 29.89
CA LYS A 3 -13.56 49.33 30.74
C LYS A 3 -14.53 48.13 30.88
N HIS A 4 -14.17 47.06 30.14
CA HIS A 4 -13.65 45.73 30.58
C HIS A 4 -14.35 44.88 31.67
N LEU A 5 -14.68 43.62 31.32
CA LEU A 5 -14.17 42.29 31.81
C LEU A 5 -15.16 41.16 31.33
N PHE A 6 -14.83 40.17 30.48
CA PHE A 6 -14.20 38.83 30.72
C PHE A 6 -14.96 37.99 31.81
N HIS A 7 -15.38 36.71 31.68
CA HIS A 7 -15.07 35.59 30.77
C HIS A 7 -15.94 34.30 31.06
N TRP A 8 -15.92 33.34 30.12
CA TRP A 8 -16.12 31.86 30.17
C TRP A 8 -17.53 31.20 30.21
N GLY A 9 -17.73 30.27 29.25
CA GLY A 9 -18.75 29.21 29.28
C GLY A 9 -19.08 28.62 27.90
N ALA A 10 -18.12 27.93 27.26
CA ALA A 10 -18.35 27.17 26.02
C ALA A 10 -18.85 25.75 26.34
N ILE A 11 -19.90 25.28 25.67
CA ILE A 11 -20.19 23.86 25.42
C ILE A 11 -20.67 23.74 23.98
N LEU A 12 -19.82 23.12 23.16
CA LEU A 12 -20.04 22.69 21.79
C LEU A 12 -20.60 21.25 21.86
N LEU A 13 -21.76 21.00 21.26
CA LEU A 13 -22.30 19.64 21.07
C LEU A 13 -22.61 19.50 19.58
N THR A 14 -21.66 18.91 18.83
CA THR A 14 -21.83 18.58 17.42
C THR A 14 -22.41 17.17 17.34
N LEU A 15 -23.66 17.08 16.91
CA LEU A 15 -24.39 15.84 16.72
C LEU A 15 -24.14 15.35 15.27
N PHE A 16 -23.53 14.17 15.13
CA PHE A 16 -23.42 13.45 13.86
C PHE A 16 -24.81 13.10 13.33
N ALA A 17 -25.09 13.45 12.08
CA ALA A 17 -26.23 12.96 11.33
C ALA A 17 -25.72 12.00 10.24
N LEU A 18 -25.78 10.70 10.54
CA LEU A 18 -25.70 9.62 9.54
C LEU A 18 -26.96 9.70 8.67
N GLY A 19 -26.76 10.09 7.41
CA GLY A 19 -27.77 10.02 6.36
C GLY A 19 -27.79 8.63 5.76
N THR A 20 -28.82 7.88 6.11
CA THR A 20 -29.23 6.60 5.51
C THR A 20 -29.57 6.77 4.03
N LEU A 21 -29.00 5.92 3.17
CA LEU A 21 -29.52 5.61 1.83
C LEU A 21 -29.86 4.11 1.75
N SER A 22 -31.13 3.81 1.99
CA SER A 22 -31.86 2.64 1.50
C SER A 22 -32.44 2.97 0.12
N GLY A 23 -32.55 2.14 -0.91
CA GLY A 23 -32.33 0.71 -1.11
C GLY A 23 -33.01 0.27 -2.42
N CYS A 24 -32.74 -0.96 -2.87
CA CYS A 24 -33.55 -1.90 -3.67
C CYS A 24 -32.61 -3.07 -4.03
N SER A 25 -32.43 -4.12 -3.21
CA SER A 25 -33.26 -5.32 -3.00
C SER A 25 -33.51 -6.16 -4.26
N ASP A 26 -32.81 -7.29 -4.36
CA ASP A 26 -33.30 -8.67 -4.54
C ASP A 26 -32.04 -9.60 -4.53
N SER A 27 -32.00 -10.84 -4.05
CA SER A 27 -32.47 -11.49 -2.82
C SER A 27 -31.64 -12.78 -2.67
N ASN A 28 -31.34 -13.17 -1.42
CA ASN A 28 -30.70 -14.42 -0.94
C ASN A 28 -29.20 -14.64 -1.20
N SER A 29 -28.37 -14.33 -0.19
CA SER A 29 -27.21 -15.14 0.18
C SER A 29 -27.22 -15.36 1.70
N SER A 30 -26.92 -16.59 2.11
CA SER A 30 -27.09 -17.10 3.46
C SER A 30 -26.00 -16.61 4.41
N GLY A 31 -26.41 -15.84 5.41
CA GLY A 31 -25.88 -15.85 6.78
C GLY A 31 -24.36 -15.84 6.96
N ASN A 32 -23.70 -14.73 6.64
CA ASN A 32 -22.37 -14.44 7.17
C ASN A 32 -22.53 -13.73 8.53
N GLY A 33 -21.93 -14.28 9.59
CA GLY A 33 -22.05 -13.75 10.96
C GLY A 33 -21.45 -12.36 11.09
N ASP A 34 -22.11 -11.46 11.82
CA ASP A 34 -21.57 -10.15 12.19
C ASP A 34 -20.20 -10.33 12.86
N ILE A 35 -19.14 -9.88 12.19
CA ILE A 35 -17.76 -9.92 12.69
C ILE A 35 -17.61 -8.87 13.79
N ASP A 36 -17.10 -9.26 14.97
CA ASP A 36 -16.71 -8.32 16.01
C ASP A 36 -15.42 -7.59 15.54
N VAL A 37 -15.59 -6.39 14.98
CA VAL A 37 -14.50 -5.58 14.41
C VAL A 37 -14.01 -4.58 15.47
N THR A 38 -12.99 -4.96 16.24
CA THR A 38 -12.31 -4.01 17.15
C THR A 38 -11.18 -3.23 16.46
N GLY A 39 -10.67 -3.73 15.33
CA GLY A 39 -9.76 -2.98 14.46
C GLY A 39 -10.50 -1.89 13.69
N THR A 40 -9.77 -0.86 13.28
CA THR A 40 -10.35 0.26 12.51
C THR A 40 -9.67 0.51 11.18
N ALA A 41 -8.43 0.03 11.01
CA ALA A 41 -7.68 0.20 9.78
C ALA A 41 -8.13 -0.81 8.72
N VAL A 42 -8.11 -0.39 7.46
CA VAL A 42 -8.47 -1.22 6.30
C VAL A 42 -7.33 -1.22 5.28
N MET A 43 -7.02 -2.39 4.73
CA MET A 43 -6.17 -2.53 3.55
C MET A 43 -7.03 -2.97 2.37
N ASN A 44 -7.02 -2.20 1.28
CA ASN A 44 -7.82 -2.45 0.09
C ASN A 44 -6.95 -2.50 -1.18
N LEU A 45 -6.79 -3.71 -1.72
CA LEU A 45 -6.03 -4.07 -2.93
C LEU A 45 -6.97 -4.64 -3.99
N SER A 46 -8.26 -4.27 -3.99
CA SER A 46 -9.24 -4.85 -4.90
C SER A 46 -9.00 -4.44 -6.36
N GLY A 47 -9.30 -5.32 -7.30
CA GLY A 47 -9.45 -4.94 -8.70
C GLY A 47 -10.68 -4.06 -8.94
N GLY A 48 -10.61 -3.21 -9.95
CA GLY A 48 -11.72 -2.35 -10.36
C GLY A 48 -12.73 -3.08 -11.25
N ASN A 49 -13.95 -2.57 -11.32
CA ASN A 49 -15.02 -3.22 -12.09
C ASN A 49 -14.88 -2.93 -13.60
N GLY A 50 -15.09 -3.92 -14.46
CA GLY A 50 -15.29 -3.78 -15.91
C GLY A 50 -16.76 -3.58 -16.27
N GLY A 51 -17.03 -3.07 -17.48
CA GLY A 51 -18.39 -2.91 -18.00
C GLY A 51 -18.69 -3.99 -19.03
N SER A 52 -18.01 -3.94 -20.18
CA SER A 52 -18.19 -4.83 -21.33
C SER A 52 -17.07 -5.85 -21.53
N GLY A 53 -15.98 -5.71 -20.77
CA GLY A 53 -14.79 -6.55 -20.76
C GLY A 53 -14.62 -7.24 -19.41
N SER A 54 -13.41 -7.61 -19.01
CA SER A 54 -13.18 -8.29 -17.73
C SER A 54 -13.11 -7.31 -16.55
N GLY A 55 -13.55 -7.71 -15.37
CA GLY A 55 -13.14 -7.04 -14.13
C GLY A 55 -11.63 -7.19 -13.90
N GLY A 56 -11.04 -6.25 -13.16
CA GLY A 56 -9.61 -6.29 -12.85
C GLY A 56 -9.30 -7.31 -11.75
N ALA A 57 -8.09 -7.88 -11.77
CA ALA A 57 -7.66 -8.77 -10.70
C ALA A 57 -7.42 -8.02 -9.38
N GLY A 58 -7.56 -8.69 -8.25
CA GLY A 58 -7.03 -8.20 -6.97
C GLY A 58 -5.50 -8.14 -6.95
N GLY A 59 -4.95 -7.36 -6.03
CA GLY A 59 -3.51 -7.18 -5.85
C GLY A 59 -2.86 -8.19 -4.91
N ASP A 60 -1.57 -8.02 -4.63
CA ASP A 60 -0.78 -8.98 -3.84
C ASP A 60 -0.38 -8.42 -2.48
N PHE A 61 -0.30 -9.25 -1.45
CA PHE A 61 0.24 -8.90 -0.14
C PHE A 61 1.32 -9.90 0.27
N THR A 62 2.57 -9.42 0.36
CA THR A 62 3.74 -10.25 0.63
C THR A 62 4.48 -9.77 1.86
N VAL A 63 4.85 -10.70 2.75
CA VAL A 63 5.70 -10.43 3.91
C VAL A 63 6.81 -11.46 3.97
N GLU A 64 8.06 -11.00 3.86
CA GLU A 64 9.26 -11.84 3.97
C GLU A 64 10.13 -11.36 5.14
N THR A 65 10.34 -12.24 6.12
CA THR A 65 11.22 -11.98 7.27
C THR A 65 11.80 -13.29 7.81
N TYR A 66 12.70 -13.17 8.79
CA TYR A 66 13.11 -14.30 9.64
C TYR A 66 12.53 -14.19 11.06
N GLY A 67 11.86 -13.08 11.40
CA GLY A 67 11.21 -12.83 12.68
C GLY A 67 9.71 -13.09 12.62
N ASP A 68 8.97 -12.75 13.68
CA ASP A 68 7.52 -12.99 13.67
C ASP A 68 6.82 -12.07 12.66
N ILE A 69 5.77 -12.58 12.02
CA ILE A 69 4.82 -11.82 11.21
C ILE A 69 3.54 -11.71 12.01
N LEU A 70 3.18 -10.49 12.42
CA LEU A 70 2.08 -10.23 13.35
C LEU A 70 1.02 -9.33 12.71
N ILE A 71 -0.06 -9.90 12.18
CA ILE A 71 -1.23 -9.20 11.64
C ILE A 71 -2.33 -9.16 12.71
N LYS A 72 -2.49 -8.03 13.42
CA LYS A 72 -3.33 -7.92 14.63
C LYS A 72 -4.51 -6.95 14.46
N LYS A 73 -5.66 -7.26 15.09
CA LYS A 73 -6.83 -6.35 15.12
C LYS A 73 -6.64 -5.18 16.07
N SER A 74 -5.71 -5.27 17.01
CA SER A 74 -5.50 -4.27 18.06
C SER A 74 -4.05 -3.84 18.15
N GLY A 75 -3.83 -2.67 18.73
CA GLY A 75 -2.52 -2.05 18.86
C GLY A 75 -2.56 -0.58 18.46
N THR A 76 -1.54 0.16 18.86
CA THR A 76 -1.34 1.56 18.47
C THR A 76 0.14 1.81 18.27
N ILE A 77 0.48 2.64 17.28
CA ILE A 77 1.84 3.08 17.03
C ILE A 77 1.91 4.57 17.32
N ASP A 78 2.84 4.96 18.19
CA ASP A 78 3.14 6.37 18.43
C ASP A 78 4.15 6.84 17.37
N THR A 79 3.65 7.55 16.38
CA THR A 79 4.46 8.23 15.36
C THR A 79 4.58 9.73 15.62
N SER A 80 4.20 10.18 16.82
CA SER A 80 4.36 11.59 17.19
C SER A 80 5.84 11.92 17.38
N PHE A 81 6.23 13.06 16.85
CA PHE A 81 7.58 13.60 17.01
C PHE A 81 7.52 15.11 17.21
N THR A 82 8.58 15.66 17.78
CA THR A 82 8.76 17.11 17.89
C THR A 82 9.88 17.52 16.96
N VAL A 83 9.60 18.48 16.08
CA VAL A 83 10.64 19.09 15.26
C VAL A 83 11.55 19.91 16.18
N PRO A 84 12.87 19.66 16.21
CA PRO A 84 13.77 20.34 17.14
C PRO A 84 13.96 21.81 16.78
N ASP A 85 14.14 22.65 17.78
CA ASP A 85 14.71 23.98 17.58
C ASP A 85 16.20 23.81 17.21
N TYR A 86 16.56 24.13 15.96
CA TYR A 86 17.93 24.02 15.48
C TYR A 86 18.63 25.37 15.49
N PRO A 87 19.80 25.51 16.16
CA PRO A 87 20.57 26.75 16.09
C PRO A 87 21.23 26.87 14.72
N TYR A 88 20.80 27.87 13.94
CA TYR A 88 21.40 28.20 12.65
C TYR A 88 21.95 29.63 12.63
N SER A 89 22.75 29.93 11.61
CA SER A 89 23.29 31.25 11.29
C SER A 89 23.09 31.48 9.80
N PHE A 90 22.94 32.71 9.35
CA PHE A 90 22.97 33.04 7.91
C PHE A 90 24.38 33.43 7.43
N GLY A 91 25.35 33.44 8.35
CA GLY A 91 26.71 33.87 8.07
C GLY A 91 26.85 35.40 7.95
N PRO A 92 27.98 35.88 7.42
CA PRO A 92 28.28 37.31 7.33
C PRO A 92 27.47 38.09 6.29
N VAL A 93 26.94 37.43 5.25
CA VAL A 93 26.26 38.08 4.12
C VAL A 93 24.96 37.34 3.81
N VAL A 94 23.84 38.04 3.91
CA VAL A 94 22.51 37.43 3.79
C VAL A 94 21.75 38.07 2.63
N LEU A 95 21.14 37.25 1.79
CA LEU A 95 20.04 37.70 0.93
C LEU A 95 18.77 37.72 1.79
N THR A 96 18.31 38.91 2.16
CA THR A 96 17.03 39.08 2.85
C THR A 96 16.00 39.63 1.87
N VAL A 97 14.95 38.87 1.62
CA VAL A 97 13.77 39.33 0.88
C VAL A 97 12.73 39.76 1.90
N ALA A 98 12.56 41.07 2.07
CA ALA A 98 11.67 41.60 3.09
C ALA A 98 10.19 41.33 2.76
N SER A 99 9.33 41.45 3.76
CA SER A 99 7.88 41.31 3.58
C SER A 99 7.34 42.27 2.53
N GLY A 100 6.63 41.72 1.53
CA GLY A 100 6.08 42.46 0.38
C GLY A 100 7.10 42.90 -0.66
N GLU A 101 8.38 42.52 -0.51
CA GLU A 101 9.43 42.73 -1.50
C GLU A 101 9.47 41.60 -2.52
N MET A 102 9.87 41.92 -3.75
CA MET A 102 10.18 40.96 -4.80
C MET A 102 11.62 41.15 -5.23
N VAL A 103 12.43 40.10 -5.08
CA VAL A 103 13.84 40.09 -5.48
C VAL A 103 14.02 39.04 -6.56
N THR A 104 14.66 39.42 -7.67
CA THR A 104 14.99 38.51 -8.76
C THR A 104 16.49 38.27 -8.80
N VAL A 105 16.90 37.02 -8.94
CA VAL A 105 18.29 36.60 -9.07
C VAL A 105 18.48 35.96 -10.45
N ALA A 106 19.39 36.51 -11.25
CA ALA A 106 19.69 36.06 -12.60
C ALA A 106 21.17 35.69 -12.77
N ALA A 107 21.45 34.75 -13.66
CA ALA A 107 22.82 34.42 -14.06
C ALA A 107 23.45 35.57 -14.87
N ASP A 108 24.75 35.76 -14.68
CA ASP A 108 25.57 36.67 -15.49
C ASP A 108 25.03 38.11 -15.56
N SER A 109 24.25 38.54 -14.55
CA SER A 109 23.83 39.93 -14.47
C SER A 109 25.02 40.81 -14.05
N VAL A 110 24.98 42.06 -14.52
CA VAL A 110 26.05 43.05 -14.29
C VAL A 110 26.19 43.30 -12.80
N ASP A 111 27.41 43.42 -12.28
CA ASP A 111 27.67 43.93 -10.93
C ASP A 111 27.02 45.32 -10.78
N VAL A 112 25.86 45.31 -10.13
CA VAL A 112 25.09 46.51 -9.76
C VAL A 112 25.15 46.59 -8.25
N ASP A 113 25.57 47.75 -7.73
CA ASP A 113 25.62 48.02 -6.30
C ASP A 113 24.27 47.68 -5.62
N GLY A 114 24.30 46.76 -4.67
CA GLY A 114 23.16 46.23 -3.93
C GLY A 114 22.31 45.19 -4.66
N GLY A 115 22.65 44.82 -5.90
CA GLY A 115 21.99 43.75 -6.65
C GLY A 115 22.52 42.36 -6.27
N TYR A 116 21.74 41.33 -6.55
CA TYR A 116 22.15 39.93 -6.35
C TYR A 116 22.30 39.22 -7.69
N TYR A 117 23.38 38.45 -7.85
CA TYR A 117 23.66 37.77 -9.11
C TYR A 117 24.38 36.43 -8.89
N LEU A 118 24.23 35.52 -9.85
CA LEU A 118 24.80 34.17 -9.80
C LEU A 118 26.01 34.04 -10.73
N VAL A 119 27.09 33.44 -10.21
CA VAL A 119 28.27 33.04 -10.98
C VAL A 119 28.75 31.67 -10.49
N ASN A 120 28.83 30.68 -11.37
CA ASN A 120 29.26 29.30 -11.05
C ASN A 120 28.52 28.74 -9.81
N ASP A 121 27.18 28.76 -9.81
CA ASP A 121 26.34 28.18 -8.75
C ASP A 121 26.45 28.89 -7.38
N GLN A 122 27.13 30.03 -7.34
CA GLN A 122 27.34 30.85 -6.15
C GLN A 122 26.66 32.21 -6.29
N LEU A 123 26.00 32.64 -5.21
CA LEU A 123 25.27 33.91 -5.15
C LEU A 123 26.15 35.02 -4.58
N PHE A 124 26.24 36.14 -5.28
CA PHE A 124 27.02 37.30 -4.88
C PHE A 124 26.12 38.51 -4.66
N LEU A 125 26.53 39.40 -3.74
CA LEU A 125 25.95 40.72 -3.56
C LEU A 125 26.86 41.74 -4.25
N GLY A 126 26.39 42.33 -5.34
CA GLY A 126 27.12 43.33 -6.11
C GLY A 126 27.43 44.57 -5.30
N ASN A 127 28.66 45.07 -5.41
CA ASN A 127 29.11 46.32 -4.81
C ASN A 127 29.21 47.47 -5.83
N GLY A 128 29.02 47.17 -7.12
CA GLY A 128 29.00 48.11 -8.24
C GLY A 128 30.35 48.67 -8.67
N ASP A 129 31.47 48.09 -8.23
CA ASP A 129 32.82 48.50 -8.64
C ASP A 129 33.26 47.90 -9.99
N GLY A 130 32.51 46.91 -10.49
CA GLY A 130 32.76 46.18 -11.73
C GLY A 130 33.92 45.19 -11.64
N GLU A 131 34.37 44.84 -10.43
CA GLU A 131 35.41 43.85 -10.18
C GLU A 131 34.82 42.52 -9.67
N ASN A 132 35.50 41.40 -9.94
CA ASN A 132 35.11 40.09 -9.42
C ASN A 132 35.55 39.91 -7.95
N ASN A 133 35.23 40.86 -7.09
CA ASN A 133 35.60 40.87 -5.66
C ASN A 133 34.38 40.90 -4.73
N ASP A 134 33.18 40.74 -5.29
CA ASP A 134 31.93 40.85 -4.57
C ASP A 134 31.79 39.83 -3.42
N PRO A 135 31.17 40.23 -2.31
CA PRO A 135 30.89 39.34 -1.20
C PRO A 135 29.96 38.19 -1.61
N LEU A 136 30.39 36.97 -1.32
CA LEU A 136 29.58 35.76 -1.42
C LEU A 136 28.43 35.81 -0.40
N VAL A 137 27.20 35.58 -0.85
CA VAL A 137 26.04 35.39 0.01
C VAL A 137 26.15 34.02 0.67
N THR A 138 26.13 34.04 2.00
CA THR A 138 26.29 32.84 2.83
C THR A 138 24.97 32.29 3.31
N GLY A 139 23.87 33.05 3.29
CA GLY A 139 22.55 32.57 3.68
C GLY A 139 21.41 33.35 3.04
N ILE A 140 20.20 32.77 3.09
CA ILE A 140 18.99 33.31 2.46
C ILE A 140 17.86 33.35 3.48
N ASP A 141 17.21 34.52 3.63
CA ASP A 141 16.02 34.74 4.48
C ASP A 141 14.90 35.36 3.64
N VAL A 142 13.93 34.56 3.23
CA VAL A 142 12.71 35.04 2.55
C VAL A 142 11.62 35.21 3.60
N GLN A 143 11.32 36.45 3.97
CA GLN A 143 10.33 36.74 5.01
C GLN A 143 8.90 36.54 4.50
N ALA A 144 7.94 36.46 5.43
CA ALA A 144 6.52 36.34 5.09
C ALA A 144 6.07 37.43 4.10
N ASP A 145 5.31 37.04 3.07
CA ASP A 145 4.89 37.87 1.94
C ASP A 145 6.03 38.37 1.01
N GLY A 146 7.29 38.05 1.28
CA GLY A 146 8.41 38.29 0.36
C GLY A 146 8.44 37.26 -0.77
N VAL A 147 8.91 37.64 -1.95
CA VAL A 147 9.01 36.76 -3.13
C VAL A 147 10.43 36.78 -3.70
N LEU A 148 11.10 35.63 -3.66
CA LEU A 148 12.37 35.40 -4.35
C LEU A 148 12.12 34.70 -5.69
N ILE A 149 12.59 35.30 -6.78
CA ILE A 149 12.45 34.78 -8.14
C ILE A 149 13.82 34.37 -8.68
N ILE A 150 13.95 33.14 -9.16
CA ILE A 150 15.16 32.60 -9.80
C ILE A 150 14.98 32.65 -11.33
N GLU A 151 15.90 33.31 -12.04
CA GLU A 151 15.83 33.54 -13.50
C GLU A 151 16.75 32.62 -14.32
N GLY A 152 16.38 31.36 -14.50
CA GLY A 152 17.09 30.38 -15.31
C GLY A 152 17.32 29.07 -14.58
N SER A 153 18.11 28.17 -15.18
CA SER A 153 18.43 26.85 -14.63
C SER A 153 19.80 26.87 -13.97
N PHE A 154 19.86 26.92 -12.65
CA PHE A 154 21.11 26.91 -11.90
C PHE A 154 20.98 26.19 -10.56
N ASP A 155 22.11 25.70 -10.07
CA ASP A 155 22.26 25.14 -8.73
C ASP A 155 22.64 26.29 -7.78
N LEU A 156 21.71 26.82 -7.00
CA LEU A 156 22.01 27.88 -6.03
C LEU A 156 22.56 27.26 -4.73
N ARG A 157 23.86 27.41 -4.46
CA ARG A 157 24.46 26.89 -3.20
C ARG A 157 24.89 28.01 -2.27
N VAL A 158 24.52 27.90 -1.00
CA VAL A 158 24.99 28.77 0.09
C VAL A 158 25.64 27.96 1.21
N GLN A 159 26.56 28.58 1.93
CA GLN A 159 27.32 27.89 2.98
C GLN A 159 26.50 27.67 4.26
N ASP A 160 25.71 28.67 4.66
CA ASP A 160 24.97 28.67 5.90
C ASP A 160 23.46 28.47 5.63
N ALA A 161 22.58 29.02 6.47
CA ALA A 161 21.15 28.69 6.46
C ALA A 161 20.35 29.28 5.28
N ILE A 162 19.31 28.56 4.90
CA ILE A 162 18.20 29.02 4.06
C ILE A 162 16.92 28.93 4.88
N LEU A 163 16.16 30.03 4.95
CA LEU A 163 14.85 30.10 5.58
C LEU A 163 13.84 30.73 4.62
N ILE A 164 12.77 29.99 4.29
CA ILE A 164 11.71 30.43 3.40
C ILE A 164 10.39 30.52 4.18
N ASN A 165 10.02 31.73 4.59
CA ASN A 165 8.71 32.05 5.18
C ASN A 165 7.76 32.78 4.20
N GLY A 166 8.28 33.25 3.06
CA GLY A 166 7.52 33.79 1.94
C GLY A 166 7.49 32.82 0.75
N THR A 167 7.64 33.33 -0.47
CA THR A 167 7.61 32.52 -1.70
C THR A 167 8.97 32.48 -2.39
N LEU A 168 9.42 31.30 -2.79
CA LEU A 168 10.51 31.05 -3.71
C LEU A 168 9.92 30.44 -5.00
N THR A 169 10.19 31.07 -6.15
CA THR A 169 9.63 30.66 -7.45
C THR A 169 10.61 30.93 -8.58
N VAL A 170 10.28 30.48 -9.79
CA VAL A 170 11.02 30.77 -11.02
C VAL A 170 10.33 31.84 -11.87
N ALA A 171 11.11 32.51 -12.72
CA ALA A 171 10.58 33.46 -13.69
C ALA A 171 10.01 32.79 -14.96
N ASP A 172 10.57 31.63 -15.34
CA ASP A 172 10.14 30.80 -16.47
C ASP A 172 9.72 29.43 -15.92
N GLU A 173 8.51 28.99 -16.26
CA GLU A 173 7.88 27.76 -15.75
C GLU A 173 8.69 26.50 -16.09
N LEU A 174 9.54 26.57 -17.12
CA LEU A 174 10.42 25.47 -17.53
C LEU A 174 11.77 25.47 -16.79
N SER A 175 12.02 26.43 -15.89
CA SER A 175 13.25 26.48 -15.12
C SER A 175 13.10 25.71 -13.81
N PRO A 176 14.04 24.80 -13.49
CA PRO A 176 14.02 24.11 -12.21
C PRO A 176 14.55 24.99 -11.08
N ILE A 177 14.19 24.65 -9.85
CA ILE A 177 14.79 25.22 -8.64
C ILE A 177 15.70 24.15 -8.05
N TYR A 178 17.01 24.33 -8.13
CA TYR A 178 17.95 23.56 -7.34
C TYR A 178 18.62 24.47 -6.33
N ILE A 179 18.43 24.19 -5.04
CA ILE A 179 18.98 25.00 -3.96
C ILE A 179 19.66 24.14 -2.91
N GLY A 180 20.86 24.55 -2.50
CA GLY A 180 21.73 23.82 -1.61
C GLY A 180 22.18 24.66 -0.41
N SER A 181 22.25 24.04 0.76
CA SER A 181 22.87 24.62 1.97
C SER A 181 23.88 23.65 2.57
N GLU A 182 25.06 24.12 3.00
CA GLU A 182 25.97 23.27 3.79
C GLU A 182 25.55 23.11 5.26
N SER A 183 24.47 23.77 5.71
CA SER A 183 24.08 23.81 7.13
C SER A 183 22.61 23.49 7.41
N TYR A 184 21.65 24.23 6.84
CA TYR A 184 20.26 24.19 7.27
C TYR A 184 19.31 24.73 6.21
N ILE A 185 18.20 24.03 5.94
CA ILE A 185 17.10 24.52 5.13
C ILE A 185 15.80 24.39 5.92
N GLU A 186 15.05 25.48 6.06
CA GLU A 186 13.69 25.44 6.59
C GLU A 186 12.71 26.17 5.67
N ILE A 187 11.60 25.49 5.37
CA ILE A 187 10.40 26.09 4.81
C ILE A 187 9.42 26.27 5.97
N GLY A 188 9.23 27.52 6.39
CA GLY A 188 8.34 27.85 7.51
C GLY A 188 6.87 27.58 7.18
N GLU A 189 5.98 27.69 8.17
CA GLU A 189 4.56 27.34 8.02
C GLU A 189 3.83 28.11 6.89
N ASN A 190 4.28 29.33 6.57
CA ASN A 190 3.74 30.12 5.46
C ASN A 190 4.65 30.12 4.22
N GLY A 191 5.75 29.36 4.28
CA GLY A 191 6.71 29.23 3.19
C GLY A 191 6.14 28.47 2.01
N LEU A 192 6.41 28.95 0.81
CA LEU A 192 6.08 28.31 -0.46
C LEU A 192 7.33 28.21 -1.33
N ILE A 193 7.66 27.02 -1.80
CA ILE A 193 8.58 26.82 -2.92
C ILE A 193 7.77 26.23 -4.08
N THR A 194 7.75 26.88 -5.24
CA THR A 194 6.91 26.43 -6.35
C THR A 194 7.57 26.59 -7.72
N THR A 195 7.41 25.56 -8.54
CA THR A 195 7.65 25.52 -9.99
C THR A 195 6.38 25.11 -10.74
N SER A 196 5.24 25.14 -10.03
CA SER A 196 3.96 24.71 -10.58
C SER A 196 3.60 25.53 -11.81
N ALA A 197 3.14 24.84 -12.86
CA ALA A 197 2.76 25.47 -14.11
C ALA A 197 1.54 26.38 -13.89
N THR A 198 1.58 27.59 -14.44
CA THR A 198 0.42 28.52 -14.44
C THR A 198 -0.20 28.63 -15.83
N THR A 199 0.51 28.23 -16.88
CA THR A 199 0.01 28.16 -18.25
C THR A 199 -0.75 26.84 -18.48
N ALA A 200 -1.90 26.92 -19.15
CA ALA A 200 -2.67 25.72 -19.50
C ALA A 200 -1.89 24.78 -20.44
N GLY A 201 -1.77 23.52 -20.05
CA GLY A 201 -1.06 22.47 -20.76
C GLY A 201 0.45 22.47 -20.53
N ALA A 202 0.96 23.35 -19.67
CA ALA A 202 2.37 23.39 -19.33
C ALA A 202 2.68 22.40 -18.20
N GLU A 203 3.83 21.74 -18.35
CA GLU A 203 4.44 20.87 -17.36
C GLU A 203 5.10 21.74 -16.28
N ALA A 204 5.13 21.25 -15.03
CA ALA A 204 5.94 21.85 -13.99
C ALA A 204 7.40 21.43 -14.12
N SER A 205 8.30 22.31 -13.71
CA SER A 205 9.73 21.99 -13.63
C SER A 205 10.12 21.42 -12.26
N ASP A 206 11.34 20.89 -12.15
CA ASP A 206 11.81 20.21 -10.94
C ASP A 206 12.16 21.15 -9.77
N ILE A 207 12.09 20.63 -8.55
CA ILE A 207 12.58 21.24 -7.31
C ILE A 207 13.55 20.27 -6.62
N GLY A 208 14.81 20.66 -6.45
CA GLY A 208 15.78 19.93 -5.63
C GLY A 208 16.28 20.76 -4.44
N LEU A 209 16.20 20.20 -3.24
CA LEU A 209 16.73 20.75 -2.01
C LEU A 209 17.85 19.85 -1.49
N GLU A 210 19.10 20.33 -1.51
CA GLU A 210 20.25 19.60 -0.97
C GLU A 210 20.76 20.25 0.31
N CYS A 211 20.93 19.49 1.39
CA CYS A 211 21.48 20.02 2.63
C CYS A 211 22.51 19.09 3.26
N SER A 212 23.73 19.59 3.52
CA SER A 212 24.74 18.84 4.30
C SER A 212 24.38 18.73 5.80
N GLY A 213 23.37 19.48 6.25
CA GLY A 213 22.79 19.36 7.58
C GLY A 213 21.36 18.82 7.52
N MET A 214 20.40 19.64 7.94
CA MET A 214 19.00 19.25 8.13
C MET A 214 18.06 20.03 7.23
N ILE A 215 17.02 19.34 6.74
CA ILE A 215 15.89 19.93 6.02
C ILE A 215 14.64 19.85 6.89
N ILE A 216 13.93 20.96 7.05
CA ILE A 216 12.64 21.03 7.73
C ILE A 216 11.61 21.66 6.79
N ASN A 217 10.57 20.91 6.43
CA ASN A 217 9.42 21.44 5.72
C ASN A 217 8.21 21.55 6.65
N ARG A 218 7.73 22.78 6.88
CA ARG A 218 6.47 23.09 7.56
C ARG A 218 5.44 23.75 6.63
N GLY A 219 5.90 24.29 5.51
CA GLY A 219 5.08 25.02 4.54
C GLY A 219 4.66 24.14 3.37
N THR A 220 4.77 24.66 2.15
CA THR A 220 4.37 23.98 0.93
C THR A 220 5.50 23.96 -0.09
N VAL A 221 5.75 22.79 -0.68
CA VAL A 221 6.63 22.63 -1.85
C VAL A 221 5.84 21.95 -2.97
N GLU A 222 5.75 22.61 -4.12
CA GLU A 222 4.88 22.15 -5.20
C GLU A 222 5.45 22.32 -6.61
N ALA A 223 5.39 21.25 -7.39
CA ALA A 223 5.75 21.19 -8.81
C ALA A 223 4.58 20.57 -9.58
N ASN A 224 3.41 21.20 -9.53
CA ASN A 224 2.18 20.68 -10.14
C ASN A 224 2.01 21.15 -11.58
N GLY A 225 1.67 20.22 -12.49
CA GLY A 225 1.27 20.56 -13.85
C GLY A 225 -0.11 21.21 -13.91
N THR A 226 -0.44 21.84 -15.05
CA THR A 226 -1.73 22.51 -15.23
C THR A 226 -2.38 22.14 -16.56
N ALA A 227 -3.70 21.89 -16.56
CA ALA A 227 -4.51 21.65 -17.76
C ALA A 227 -3.99 20.53 -18.69
N GLY A 228 -3.60 19.39 -18.13
CA GLY A 228 -3.02 18.27 -18.87
C GLY A 228 -1.50 18.25 -18.91
N GLY A 229 -0.82 19.28 -18.38
CA GLY A 229 0.63 19.24 -18.22
C GLY A 229 1.04 18.36 -17.04
N ASP A 230 2.22 17.76 -17.15
CA ASP A 230 2.77 16.85 -16.16
C ASP A 230 3.26 17.59 -14.90
N GLY A 231 3.29 16.90 -13.76
CA GLY A 231 4.01 17.36 -12.58
C GLY A 231 5.54 17.37 -12.81
N GLY A 232 6.28 18.05 -11.95
CA GLY A 232 7.75 18.03 -11.95
C GLY A 232 8.31 17.01 -10.95
N GLU A 233 9.63 16.86 -10.87
CA GLU A 233 10.29 16.06 -9.84
C GLU A 233 10.57 16.92 -8.58
N ILE A 234 10.29 16.40 -7.39
CA ILE A 234 10.71 17.01 -6.11
C ILE A 234 11.71 16.10 -5.41
N ASN A 235 12.89 16.61 -5.09
CA ASN A 235 13.95 15.85 -4.43
C ASN A 235 14.48 16.58 -3.20
N PHE A 236 14.32 16.01 -2.00
CA PHE A 236 14.94 16.49 -0.78
C PHE A 236 16.06 15.54 -0.38
N SER A 237 17.27 16.05 -0.25
CA SER A 237 18.45 15.28 0.14
C SER A 237 19.10 15.93 1.34
N ALA A 238 18.77 15.44 2.54
CA ALA A 238 19.40 15.86 3.79
C ALA A 238 20.51 14.86 4.16
N ASN A 239 21.69 15.37 4.48
CA ASN A 239 22.76 14.52 4.97
C ASN A 239 22.51 14.06 6.43
N SER A 240 21.76 14.84 7.21
CA SER A 240 21.26 14.48 8.54
C SER A 240 19.72 14.36 8.50
N PHE A 241 19.01 14.82 9.52
CA PHE A 241 17.55 14.62 9.64
C PHE A 241 16.76 15.34 8.55
N LEU A 242 15.65 14.72 8.15
CA LEU A 242 14.63 15.33 7.30
C LEU A 242 13.29 15.32 8.05
N PHE A 243 12.71 16.49 8.27
CA PHE A 243 11.39 16.64 8.88
C PHE A 243 10.40 17.19 7.87
N ASN A 244 9.27 16.51 7.68
CA ASN A 244 8.16 17.00 6.86
C ASN A 244 6.87 17.05 7.69
N THR A 245 6.42 18.26 8.03
CA THR A 245 5.14 18.53 8.68
C THR A 245 4.19 19.34 7.77
N GLY A 246 4.69 19.80 6.63
CA GLY A 246 3.98 20.58 5.63
C GLY A 246 3.40 19.74 4.48
N VAL A 247 3.32 20.34 3.30
CA VAL A 247 2.81 19.72 2.05
C VAL A 247 3.93 19.61 1.03
N ILE A 248 3.99 18.47 0.33
CA ILE A 248 4.84 18.24 -0.83
C ILE A 248 3.95 17.68 -1.95
N SER A 249 3.96 18.29 -3.14
CA SER A 249 3.03 17.95 -4.23
C SER A 249 3.66 18.04 -5.61
N ALA A 250 3.57 16.98 -6.40
CA ALA A 250 4.07 16.91 -7.78
C ALA A 250 3.01 16.33 -8.73
N ASN A 251 1.78 16.83 -8.60
CA ASN A 251 0.63 16.27 -9.30
C ASN A 251 0.63 16.65 -10.79
N GLY A 252 0.09 15.78 -11.63
CA GLY A 252 -0.30 16.11 -12.99
C GLY A 252 -1.54 17.02 -13.03
N GLY A 253 -1.66 17.84 -14.06
CA GLY A 253 -2.79 18.76 -14.20
C GLY A 253 -4.00 18.12 -14.88
N ASP A 254 -5.21 18.36 -14.36
CA ASP A 254 -6.47 17.89 -14.97
C ASP A 254 -6.73 18.56 -16.33
N ASN A 255 -7.20 17.83 -17.33
CA ASN A 255 -7.50 18.35 -18.66
C ASN A 255 -8.96 18.12 -19.08
N PRO A 256 -9.85 19.11 -18.88
CA PRO A 256 -11.27 18.97 -19.24
C PRO A 256 -11.53 18.92 -20.75
N ALA A 257 -10.50 19.08 -21.59
CA ALA A 257 -10.61 19.02 -23.05
C ALA A 257 -9.61 18.06 -23.72
N GLY A 258 -8.87 17.27 -22.93
CA GLY A 258 -7.85 16.36 -23.43
C GLY A 258 -7.52 15.24 -22.45
N VAL A 259 -6.27 14.81 -22.48
CA VAL A 259 -5.68 13.81 -21.56
C VAL A 259 -5.14 14.54 -20.34
N GLY A 260 -5.35 13.98 -19.15
CA GLY A 260 -4.78 14.52 -17.91
C GLY A 260 -3.26 14.36 -17.86
N GLY A 261 -2.58 15.21 -17.09
CA GLY A 261 -1.12 15.19 -16.97
C GLY A 261 -0.63 14.03 -16.11
N ALA A 262 0.56 13.51 -16.39
CA ALA A 262 1.21 12.50 -15.57
C ALA A 262 1.81 13.11 -14.29
N ALA A 263 1.82 12.35 -13.21
CA ALA A 263 2.67 12.65 -12.06
C ALA A 263 4.10 12.10 -12.29
N GLN A 264 5.13 12.84 -11.84
CA GLN A 264 6.52 12.44 -12.02
C GLN A 264 7.10 11.80 -10.76
N ARG A 265 7.83 12.50 -9.89
CA ARG A 265 8.50 11.83 -8.76
C ARG A 265 8.64 12.71 -7.52
N ILE A 266 8.64 12.07 -6.36
CA ILE A 266 9.02 12.68 -5.07
C ILE A 266 10.05 11.80 -4.37
N TYR A 267 11.24 12.33 -4.12
CA TYR A 267 12.30 11.67 -3.35
C TYR A 267 12.56 12.43 -2.06
N LEU A 268 12.43 11.76 -0.92
CA LEU A 268 12.82 12.29 0.38
C LEU A 268 13.89 11.40 0.98
N THR A 269 15.12 11.91 1.07
CA THR A 269 16.29 11.15 1.52
C THR A 269 16.94 11.81 2.73
N SER A 270 17.15 11.02 3.78
CA SER A 270 18.04 11.33 4.91
C SER A 270 19.23 10.36 4.88
N LYS A 271 20.43 10.84 4.54
CA LYS A 271 21.58 9.95 4.29
C LYS A 271 22.17 9.35 5.56
N ASN A 272 22.38 10.17 6.58
CA ASN A 272 23.04 9.76 7.82
C ASN A 272 22.17 9.93 9.08
N ALA A 273 20.85 9.98 8.95
CA ALA A 273 19.94 10.09 10.08
C ALA A 273 18.53 9.60 9.72
N SER A 274 17.53 10.05 10.48
CA SER A 274 16.14 9.66 10.32
C SER A 274 15.33 10.63 9.44
N LEU A 275 14.31 10.09 8.80
CA LEU A 275 13.26 10.82 8.10
C LEU A 275 11.96 10.75 8.91
N LEU A 276 11.38 11.90 9.23
CA LEU A 276 10.14 11.99 10.01
C LEU A 276 9.11 12.82 9.25
N SER A 277 7.95 12.23 8.94
CA SER A 277 6.89 12.89 8.18
C SER A 277 5.53 12.78 8.89
N SER A 278 4.89 13.90 9.19
CA SER A 278 3.46 13.96 9.59
C SER A 278 2.63 14.82 8.63
N GLY A 279 3.26 15.35 7.58
CA GLY A 279 2.64 16.17 6.55
C GLY A 279 1.91 15.37 5.46
N VAL A 280 1.60 16.05 4.36
CA VAL A 280 0.99 15.47 3.16
C VAL A 280 2.03 15.34 2.06
N ILE A 281 2.09 14.19 1.40
CA ILE A 281 2.90 13.94 0.20
C ILE A 281 1.96 13.47 -0.92
N SER A 282 1.98 14.13 -2.07
CA SER A 282 1.01 13.90 -3.16
C SER A 282 1.69 13.83 -4.52
N LEU A 283 1.41 12.75 -5.25
CA LEU A 283 1.88 12.45 -6.60
C LEU A 283 0.72 11.91 -7.45
N ASN A 284 -0.41 12.61 -7.46
CA ASN A 284 -1.58 12.19 -8.23
C ASN A 284 -1.44 12.61 -9.69
N SER A 285 -1.82 11.74 -10.61
CA SER A 285 -2.01 12.11 -12.01
C SER A 285 -3.32 12.89 -12.20
N GLY A 286 -3.39 13.70 -13.26
CA GLY A 286 -4.55 14.53 -13.54
C GLY A 286 -5.67 13.77 -14.24
N ASP A 287 -6.92 14.18 -14.02
CA ASP A 287 -8.08 13.66 -14.74
C ASP A 287 -8.11 14.18 -16.18
N GLY A 288 -8.70 13.43 -17.11
CA GLY A 288 -8.86 13.87 -18.49
C GLY A 288 -10.22 13.56 -19.09
N SER A 289 -10.72 14.48 -19.90
CA SER A 289 -11.95 14.26 -20.69
C SER A 289 -11.81 13.18 -21.76
N ILE A 290 -10.57 12.87 -22.17
CA ILE A 290 -10.24 11.76 -23.08
C ILE A 290 -9.77 10.58 -22.25
N ALA A 291 -8.56 10.65 -21.71
CA ALA A 291 -7.96 9.62 -20.86
C ALA A 291 -7.38 10.27 -19.60
N GLY A 292 -7.28 9.50 -18.52
CA GLY A 292 -6.57 9.92 -17.32
C GLY A 292 -5.07 10.06 -17.56
N GLY A 293 -4.41 10.89 -16.78
CA GLY A 293 -2.96 10.91 -16.70
C GLY A 293 -2.44 9.62 -16.08
N SER A 294 -1.42 9.00 -16.67
CA SER A 294 -0.80 7.79 -16.14
C SER A 294 0.28 8.16 -15.12
N GLY A 295 0.25 7.50 -13.96
CA GLY A 295 1.20 7.67 -12.88
C GLY A 295 2.38 6.73 -13.01
N SER A 296 3.20 6.81 -14.06
CA SER A 296 4.51 6.11 -14.10
C SER A 296 5.54 6.66 -13.10
N GLY A 297 5.05 7.31 -12.05
CA GLY A 297 5.81 8.05 -11.07
C GLY A 297 6.21 7.22 -9.86
N LEU A 298 6.95 7.85 -8.95
CA LEU A 298 7.41 7.21 -7.73
C LEU A 298 7.48 8.21 -6.57
N ILE A 299 6.92 7.83 -5.43
CA ILE A 299 7.24 8.44 -4.12
C ILE A 299 8.24 7.52 -3.43
N ARG A 300 9.43 8.01 -3.09
CA ARG A 300 10.42 7.25 -2.32
C ARG A 300 10.84 7.98 -1.07
N LEU A 301 10.69 7.30 0.07
CA LEU A 301 11.20 7.71 1.37
C LEU A 301 12.42 6.85 1.70
N PHE A 302 13.55 7.49 1.95
CA PHE A 302 14.80 6.79 2.25
C PHE A 302 15.47 7.38 3.50
N ALA A 303 15.78 6.55 4.49
CA ALA A 303 16.56 6.95 5.66
C ALA A 303 17.74 6.01 5.92
N GLY A 304 18.91 6.61 6.17
CA GLY A 304 20.12 5.90 6.54
C GLY A 304 20.84 5.20 5.39
N GLU A 305 21.10 5.92 4.29
CA GLU A 305 21.81 5.41 3.11
C GLU A 305 23.24 4.98 3.43
N ASP A 306 23.94 5.78 4.23
CA ASP A 306 25.34 5.57 4.60
C ASP A 306 25.51 5.28 6.11
N SER A 307 24.41 5.28 6.87
CA SER A 307 24.40 5.08 8.32
C SER A 307 23.06 4.57 8.83
N PHE A 308 22.88 4.40 10.14
CA PHE A 308 21.59 4.06 10.74
C PHE A 308 20.57 5.22 10.64
N GLY A 309 19.35 4.95 10.19
CA GLY A 309 18.29 5.95 10.06
C GLY A 309 16.88 5.39 10.17
N ASP A 310 16.07 5.94 11.07
CA ASP A 310 14.65 5.54 11.21
C ASP A 310 13.76 6.28 10.19
N ILE A 311 12.68 5.64 9.76
CA ILE A 311 11.52 6.29 9.12
C ILE A 311 10.34 6.29 10.10
N VAL A 312 9.79 7.48 10.34
CA VAL A 312 8.56 7.68 11.14
C VAL A 312 7.53 8.44 10.33
N VAL A 313 6.38 7.84 10.01
CA VAL A 313 5.34 8.47 9.20
C VAL A 313 3.97 8.46 9.90
N GLY A 314 3.39 9.64 10.11
CA GLY A 314 2.07 9.85 10.72
C GLY A 314 1.04 10.56 9.83
N GLY A 315 1.40 10.87 8.57
CA GLY A 315 0.67 11.77 7.68
C GLY A 315 -0.18 11.07 6.61
N VAL A 316 -0.27 11.68 5.43
CA VAL A 316 -0.98 11.16 4.25
C VAL A 316 -0.04 11.10 3.06
N ILE A 317 -0.06 9.97 2.34
CA ILE A 317 0.73 9.76 1.11
C ILE A 317 -0.21 9.29 -0.01
N ASN A 318 -0.30 10.08 -1.09
CA ASN A 318 -1.19 9.82 -2.22
C ASN A 318 -0.40 9.75 -3.53
N ALA A 319 -0.71 8.77 -4.38
CA ALA A 319 -0.06 8.49 -5.66
C ALA A 319 -1.08 7.97 -6.68
N ASN A 320 -2.30 8.52 -6.72
CA ASN A 320 -3.41 7.97 -7.51
C ASN A 320 -3.25 8.26 -9.01
N GLY A 321 -3.82 7.37 -9.83
CA GLY A 321 -4.02 7.61 -11.26
C GLY A 321 -5.18 8.58 -11.52
N GLY A 322 -5.21 9.20 -12.70
CA GLY A 322 -6.28 10.12 -13.07
C GLY A 322 -7.46 9.43 -13.76
N ASP A 323 -8.66 9.99 -13.66
CA ASP A 323 -9.85 9.45 -14.32
C ASP A 323 -9.91 9.83 -15.81
N GLY A 324 -10.38 8.92 -16.67
CA GLY A 324 -10.60 9.11 -18.09
C GLY A 324 -12.08 9.10 -18.46
N ALA A 325 -12.62 10.21 -19.00
CA ALA A 325 -14.05 10.28 -19.30
C ALA A 325 -14.48 9.61 -20.62
N ALA A 326 -13.59 9.51 -21.62
CA ALA A 326 -13.93 8.98 -22.95
C ALA A 326 -13.04 7.80 -23.39
N ASP A 327 -12.09 7.40 -22.57
CA ASP A 327 -11.11 6.34 -22.80
C ASP A 327 -10.68 5.77 -21.44
N ALA A 328 -9.48 5.20 -21.35
CA ALA A 328 -8.96 4.59 -20.14
C ALA A 328 -8.67 5.61 -19.01
N GLY A 329 -8.84 5.14 -17.77
CA GLY A 329 -8.25 5.76 -16.59
C GLY A 329 -6.74 5.52 -16.56
N GLY A 330 -6.04 6.36 -15.81
CA GLY A 330 -4.59 6.27 -15.66
C GLY A 330 -4.18 5.34 -14.52
N ASP A 331 -3.04 4.69 -14.66
CA ASP A 331 -2.44 3.89 -13.59
C ASP A 331 -1.97 4.78 -12.43
N ALA A 332 -1.96 4.26 -11.22
CA ALA A 332 -1.33 4.90 -10.06
C ALA A 332 0.19 4.78 -10.09
N ALA A 333 0.84 5.61 -9.28
CA ALA A 333 2.28 5.62 -9.05
C ALA A 333 2.68 4.78 -7.82
N ASP A 334 3.93 4.34 -7.81
CA ASP A 334 4.47 3.48 -6.77
C ASP A 334 4.92 4.28 -5.54
N ILE A 335 4.96 3.60 -4.39
CA ILE A 335 5.43 4.14 -3.11
C ILE A 335 6.46 3.19 -2.51
N ASP A 336 7.67 3.71 -2.34
CA ASP A 336 8.82 3.02 -1.77
C ASP A 336 9.20 3.60 -0.40
N VAL A 337 9.44 2.74 0.59
CA VAL A 337 9.91 3.11 1.93
C VAL A 337 11.10 2.25 2.32
N TYR A 338 12.27 2.89 2.43
CA TYR A 338 13.55 2.25 2.76
C TYR A 338 14.14 2.83 4.04
N ALA A 339 14.45 1.98 5.02
CA ALA A 339 15.13 2.40 6.23
C ALA A 339 16.23 1.41 6.61
N SER A 340 17.36 1.93 7.06
CA SER A 340 18.40 1.12 7.71
C SER A 340 18.24 1.01 9.24
N GLY A 341 17.31 1.79 9.79
CA GLY A 341 16.84 1.75 11.16
C GLY A 341 15.40 1.25 11.26
N SER A 342 14.59 1.81 12.15
CA SER A 342 13.19 1.41 12.36
C SER A 342 12.27 1.96 11.27
N ILE A 343 11.19 1.24 10.96
CA ILE A 343 10.06 1.72 10.16
C ILE A 343 8.83 1.78 11.07
N LEU A 344 8.36 2.97 11.41
CA LEU A 344 7.20 3.21 12.28
C LEU A 344 6.13 4.02 11.55
N ILE A 345 5.03 3.38 11.19
CA ILE A 345 4.01 3.99 10.32
C ILE A 345 2.64 3.98 11.00
N ASN A 346 1.97 5.14 11.01
CA ASN A 346 0.59 5.35 11.43
C ASN A 346 -0.01 6.41 10.51
N ALA A 347 -0.22 6.04 9.24
CA ALA A 347 -0.49 6.97 8.16
C ALA A 347 -1.46 6.35 7.14
N SER A 348 -2.05 7.19 6.29
CA SER A 348 -2.88 6.74 5.18
C SER A 348 -2.08 6.74 3.87
N PHE A 349 -2.13 5.62 3.15
CA PHE A 349 -1.50 5.42 1.84
C PHE A 349 -2.58 5.18 0.79
N ALA A 350 -2.53 5.92 -0.31
CA ALA A 350 -3.42 5.70 -1.45
C ALA A 350 -2.64 5.74 -2.77
N ALA A 351 -2.79 4.70 -3.58
CA ALA A 351 -2.27 4.63 -4.95
C ALA A 351 -3.29 3.88 -5.81
N ASN A 352 -4.50 4.42 -5.90
CA ASN A 352 -5.58 3.80 -6.66
C ASN A 352 -5.47 4.14 -8.15
N GLY A 353 -5.75 3.17 -9.02
CA GLY A 353 -5.92 3.44 -10.43
C GLY A 353 -7.15 4.31 -10.71
N GLY A 354 -7.10 5.10 -11.78
CA GLY A 354 -8.21 5.97 -12.18
C GLY A 354 -9.32 5.23 -12.94
N ASP A 355 -10.54 5.77 -12.88
CA ASP A 355 -11.71 5.21 -13.57
C ASP A 355 -11.69 5.54 -15.07
N GLY A 356 -11.93 4.56 -15.94
CA GLY A 356 -12.13 4.71 -17.38
C GLY A 356 -13.60 4.66 -17.79
N ALA A 357 -14.29 5.79 -17.80
CA ALA A 357 -15.73 5.87 -18.01
C ALA A 357 -16.20 5.42 -19.41
N ALA A 358 -15.31 5.26 -20.39
CA ALA A 358 -15.62 4.62 -21.67
C ALA A 358 -14.52 3.66 -22.17
N GLY A 359 -13.48 3.43 -21.37
CA GLY A 359 -12.35 2.54 -21.65
C GLY A 359 -12.06 1.63 -20.47
N ASN A 360 -10.79 1.29 -20.29
CA ASN A 360 -10.34 0.44 -19.19
C ASN A 360 -10.08 1.27 -17.92
N GLY A 361 -10.31 0.71 -16.74
CA GLY A 361 -9.81 1.31 -15.51
C GLY A 361 -8.28 1.16 -15.41
N GLY A 362 -7.62 2.11 -14.75
CA GLY A 362 -6.19 2.08 -14.49
C GLY A 362 -5.82 1.10 -13.37
N ALA A 363 -4.59 0.61 -13.35
CA ALA A 363 -4.10 -0.24 -12.28
C ALA A 363 -3.78 0.55 -11.00
N GLY A 364 -3.93 -0.08 -9.83
CA GLY A 364 -3.37 0.40 -8.57
C GLY A 364 -1.83 0.33 -8.58
N GLY A 365 -1.19 1.19 -7.80
CA GLY A 365 0.28 1.25 -7.65
C GLY A 365 0.79 0.36 -6.53
N ASP A 366 2.11 0.11 -6.53
CA ASP A 366 2.73 -0.78 -5.55
C ASP A 366 3.22 -0.03 -4.31
N LEU A 367 3.14 -0.66 -3.14
CA LEU A 367 3.66 -0.17 -1.87
C LEU A 367 4.72 -1.12 -1.33
N THR A 368 5.99 -0.71 -1.39
CA THR A 368 7.11 -1.52 -0.92
C THR A 368 7.73 -0.91 0.33
N PHE A 369 7.86 -1.72 1.36
CA PHE A 369 8.68 -1.43 2.52
C PHE A 369 9.87 -2.38 2.57
N SER A 370 11.07 -1.82 2.68
CA SER A 370 12.29 -2.60 2.85
C SER A 370 13.10 -2.04 4.01
N GLN A 371 13.44 -2.92 4.94
CA GLN A 371 14.39 -2.63 6.00
C GLN A 371 15.71 -3.35 5.68
N GLU A 372 16.78 -2.57 5.64
CA GLU A 372 18.14 -3.07 5.40
C GLU A 372 18.98 -2.92 6.67
N ASP A 373 20.10 -3.64 6.72
CA ASP A 373 21.04 -3.47 7.83
C ASP A 373 21.69 -2.08 7.80
N GLY A 374 21.64 -1.39 8.93
CA GLY A 374 22.42 -0.18 9.14
C GLY A 374 23.92 -0.47 9.18
N TYR A 375 24.71 0.45 8.65
CA TYR A 375 26.18 0.39 8.75
C TYR A 375 26.72 1.62 9.48
N ASP A 376 27.30 1.45 10.66
CA ASP A 376 28.06 2.53 11.28
C ASP A 376 29.42 2.64 10.58
N SER A 377 29.55 3.60 9.67
CA SER A 377 30.80 3.85 8.93
C SER A 377 31.96 4.31 9.82
N GLN A 378 31.68 4.89 10.99
CA GLN A 378 32.72 5.36 11.93
C GLN A 378 33.30 4.20 12.73
N GLN A 379 32.46 3.27 13.19
CA GLN A 379 32.91 2.07 13.91
C GLN A 379 33.25 0.91 12.98
N ARG A 380 32.78 0.96 11.73
CA ARG A 380 32.86 -0.10 10.72
C ARG A 380 32.11 -1.37 11.15
N GLU A 381 30.98 -1.18 11.82
CA GLU A 381 30.16 -2.23 12.42
C GLU A 381 28.75 -2.18 11.83
N SER A 382 28.14 -3.35 11.65
CA SER A 382 26.71 -3.45 11.31
C SER A 382 25.89 -3.12 12.57
N MET A 383 24.83 -2.35 12.38
CA MET A 383 23.89 -1.98 13.41
C MET A 383 22.68 -2.91 13.33
N PRO A 384 22.12 -3.34 14.48
CA PRO A 384 20.92 -4.17 14.46
C PRO A 384 19.77 -3.40 13.82
N MET A 385 18.94 -4.12 13.07
CA MET A 385 17.72 -3.58 12.49
C MET A 385 16.77 -3.05 13.58
N GLY A 386 16.11 -1.95 13.26
CA GLY A 386 15.12 -1.33 14.14
C GLY A 386 13.79 -2.07 14.16
N GLN A 387 12.79 -1.51 14.82
CA GLN A 387 11.44 -2.08 14.81
C GLN A 387 10.77 -1.88 13.45
N PHE A 388 9.94 -2.83 13.03
CA PHE A 388 9.06 -2.65 11.88
C PHE A 388 7.59 -2.75 12.34
N LYS A 389 6.90 -1.60 12.37
CA LYS A 389 5.50 -1.51 12.77
C LYS A 389 4.68 -0.67 11.80
N PHE A 390 3.53 -1.18 11.40
CA PHE A 390 2.60 -0.52 10.50
C PHE A 390 1.16 -0.49 11.05
N THR A 391 0.50 0.66 10.92
CA THR A 391 -0.93 0.86 11.14
C THR A 391 -1.43 2.00 10.24
N GLY A 392 -2.76 2.11 10.06
CA GLY A 392 -3.40 3.08 9.19
C GLY A 392 -3.97 2.46 7.91
N ASP A 393 -4.69 3.26 7.12
CA ASP A 393 -5.43 2.77 5.95
C ASP A 393 -4.53 2.68 4.70
N ILE A 394 -4.63 1.58 3.95
CA ILE A 394 -4.00 1.37 2.64
C ILE A 394 -5.09 1.20 1.59
N SER A 395 -4.99 1.93 0.47
CA SER A 395 -5.86 1.76 -0.70
C SER A 395 -5.06 1.77 -1.99
N LEU A 396 -4.86 0.59 -2.58
CA LEU A 396 -4.18 0.37 -3.87
C LEU A 396 -5.15 -0.28 -4.86
N ALA A 397 -6.41 0.12 -4.86
CA ALA A 397 -7.43 -0.50 -5.69
C ALA A 397 -7.25 -0.15 -7.17
N GLY A 398 -7.60 -1.07 -8.06
CA GLY A 398 -7.72 -0.76 -9.48
C GLY A 398 -8.95 0.11 -9.77
N GLY A 399 -8.87 0.92 -10.81
CA GLY A 399 -9.96 1.77 -11.28
C GLY A 399 -11.04 0.98 -12.03
N ASN A 400 -12.27 1.48 -12.04
CA ASN A 400 -13.37 0.90 -12.80
C ASN A 400 -13.26 1.29 -14.28
N GLY A 401 -13.55 0.39 -15.21
CA GLY A 401 -13.66 0.68 -16.63
C GLY A 401 -15.01 0.27 -17.20
N THR A 402 -15.46 0.95 -18.25
CA THR A 402 -16.59 0.48 -19.05
C THR A 402 -16.20 -0.67 -19.98
N ALA A 403 -14.92 -0.80 -20.36
CA ALA A 403 -14.42 -1.99 -21.02
C ALA A 403 -13.91 -2.97 -19.95
N ASP A 404 -12.64 -2.92 -19.60
CA ASP A 404 -12.06 -3.75 -18.53
C ASP A 404 -11.85 -2.95 -17.24
N GLY A 405 -11.96 -3.59 -16.08
CA GLY A 405 -11.52 -3.01 -14.81
C GLY A 405 -9.99 -3.11 -14.64
N GLY A 406 -9.40 -2.17 -13.91
CA GLY A 406 -7.97 -2.16 -13.62
C GLY A 406 -7.59 -3.12 -12.49
N ALA A 407 -6.38 -3.66 -12.49
CA ALA A 407 -5.91 -4.53 -11.42
C ALA A 407 -5.62 -3.75 -10.12
N GLY A 408 -5.76 -4.39 -8.95
CA GLY A 408 -5.24 -3.88 -7.69
C GLY A 408 -3.70 -3.92 -7.65
N GLY A 409 -3.10 -3.04 -6.84
CA GLY A 409 -1.64 -2.97 -6.64
C GLY A 409 -1.15 -3.90 -5.53
N ALA A 410 0.17 -4.03 -5.40
CA ALA A 410 0.80 -4.93 -4.44
C ALA A 410 1.30 -4.21 -3.17
N VAL A 411 1.35 -4.93 -2.04
CA VAL A 411 2.04 -4.50 -0.81
C VAL A 411 3.11 -5.51 -0.46
N SER A 412 4.35 -5.06 -0.26
CA SER A 412 5.47 -5.93 0.10
C SER A 412 6.21 -5.40 1.33
N PHE A 413 6.44 -6.29 2.31
CA PHE A 413 7.22 -6.02 3.52
C PHE A 413 8.45 -6.93 3.51
N ASN A 414 9.64 -6.35 3.38
CA ASN A 414 10.88 -7.11 3.27
C ASN A 414 11.88 -6.70 4.34
N ILE A 415 12.55 -7.69 4.92
CA ILE A 415 13.76 -7.48 5.74
C ILE A 415 14.94 -8.12 4.99
N ALA A 416 15.79 -7.28 4.42
CA ALA A 416 16.81 -7.68 3.46
C ALA A 416 18.21 -7.80 4.10
N ASP A 417 18.54 -8.94 4.71
CA ASP A 417 19.86 -9.59 4.58
C ASP A 417 19.90 -10.99 5.25
N PRO A 418 20.11 -12.08 4.49
CA PRO A 418 20.37 -13.41 5.07
C PRO A 418 21.78 -13.58 5.69
N ASN A 419 22.71 -12.63 5.49
CA ASN A 419 24.14 -12.83 5.74
C ASN A 419 24.66 -12.23 7.05
N VAL A 420 23.84 -11.47 7.79
CA VAL A 420 24.29 -10.78 9.01
C VAL A 420 23.90 -11.57 10.26
N VAL A 421 24.75 -11.46 11.29
CA VAL A 421 24.67 -12.21 12.54
C VAL A 421 23.31 -11.98 13.21
N LEU A 422 22.46 -13.01 13.11
CA LEU A 422 21.03 -13.11 13.41
C LEU A 422 20.61 -12.86 14.87
N SER A 423 21.38 -12.13 15.68
CA SER A 423 21.16 -12.16 17.13
C SER A 423 19.87 -11.49 17.60
N ASP A 424 19.19 -10.68 16.77
CA ASP A 424 17.99 -9.94 17.18
C ASP A 424 17.04 -9.62 16.00
N ILE A 425 16.62 -10.62 15.20
CA ILE A 425 15.63 -10.37 14.13
C ILE A 425 14.31 -9.88 14.75
N GLN A 426 13.89 -8.69 14.36
CA GLN A 426 12.68 -8.07 14.88
C GLN A 426 11.43 -8.57 14.15
N PRO A 427 10.28 -8.62 14.83
CA PRO A 427 9.02 -8.94 14.17
C PRO A 427 8.58 -7.81 13.23
N ILE A 428 7.85 -8.18 12.18
CA ILE A 428 7.03 -7.25 11.38
C ILE A 428 5.64 -7.22 11.98
N GLU A 429 5.23 -6.08 12.54
CA GLU A 429 3.93 -5.91 13.20
C GLU A 429 2.98 -5.04 12.36
N ILE A 430 1.94 -5.64 11.80
CA ILE A 430 0.85 -4.99 11.06
C ILE A 430 -0.38 -4.96 11.97
N ILE A 431 -0.64 -3.82 12.62
CA ILE A 431 -1.54 -3.75 13.78
C ILE A 431 -2.73 -2.81 13.56
N GLY A 432 -3.84 -3.12 14.22
CA GLY A 432 -5.08 -2.32 14.15
C GLY A 432 -5.96 -2.62 12.93
N PHE A 433 -5.64 -3.65 12.14
CA PHE A 433 -6.37 -3.98 10.91
C PHE A 433 -7.62 -4.78 11.20
N ALA A 434 -8.74 -4.26 10.70
CA ALA A 434 -10.00 -4.97 10.65
C ALA A 434 -10.00 -6.00 9.52
N THR A 435 -9.65 -5.55 8.32
CA THR A 435 -9.85 -6.28 7.07
C THR A 435 -8.73 -6.02 6.06
N LEU A 436 -8.32 -7.08 5.36
CA LEU A 436 -7.51 -7.05 4.15
C LEU A 436 -8.40 -7.50 2.99
N ASN A 437 -8.62 -6.63 2.00
CA ASN A 437 -9.49 -6.88 0.85
C ASN A 437 -8.66 -6.93 -0.44
N LEU A 438 -8.62 -8.08 -1.10
CA LEU A 438 -7.88 -8.35 -2.33
C LEU A 438 -8.83 -8.90 -3.41
N ASN A 439 -10.11 -8.54 -3.37
CA ASN A 439 -11.10 -9.08 -4.29
C ASN A 439 -10.85 -8.63 -5.74
N GLY A 440 -11.16 -9.50 -6.70
CA GLY A 440 -11.27 -9.10 -8.09
C GLY A 440 -12.50 -8.22 -8.35
N GLY A 441 -12.40 -7.37 -9.36
CA GLY A 441 -13.49 -6.49 -9.77
C GLY A 441 -14.56 -7.22 -10.56
N ASN A 442 -15.80 -6.71 -10.52
CA ASN A 442 -16.92 -7.30 -11.23
C ASN A 442 -16.96 -6.85 -12.71
N SER A 443 -17.76 -7.51 -13.54
CA SER A 443 -18.12 -7.06 -14.87
C SER A 443 -19.61 -7.25 -15.15
N SER A 444 -20.23 -6.26 -15.82
CA SER A 444 -21.65 -6.35 -16.18
C SER A 444 -21.93 -7.15 -17.45
N ASP A 445 -21.07 -7.07 -18.48
CA ASP A 445 -21.23 -7.75 -19.77
C ASP A 445 -20.00 -8.59 -20.18
N GLY A 446 -19.01 -8.76 -19.29
CA GLY A 446 -17.85 -9.63 -19.50
C GLY A 446 -17.53 -10.52 -18.30
N SER A 447 -16.29 -11.01 -18.18
CA SER A 447 -15.89 -11.88 -17.06
C SER A 447 -15.55 -11.08 -15.80
N GLY A 448 -15.71 -11.66 -14.61
CA GLY A 448 -15.14 -11.07 -13.39
C GLY A 448 -13.62 -11.19 -13.35
N GLY A 449 -12.96 -10.33 -12.58
CA GLY A 449 -11.53 -10.41 -12.33
C GLY A 449 -11.19 -11.38 -11.19
N ASP A 450 -9.99 -11.95 -11.19
CA ASP A 450 -9.57 -12.91 -10.17
C ASP A 450 -9.25 -12.22 -8.84
N GLY A 451 -9.36 -12.94 -7.72
CA GLY A 451 -8.87 -12.49 -6.41
C GLY A 451 -7.34 -12.45 -6.36
N GLY A 452 -6.80 -11.59 -5.50
CA GLY A 452 -5.37 -11.36 -5.29
C GLY A 452 -4.66 -12.38 -4.39
N SER A 453 -3.35 -12.30 -4.25
CA SER A 453 -2.57 -13.29 -3.49
C SER A 453 -2.05 -12.77 -2.14
N ILE A 454 -1.88 -13.68 -1.19
CA ILE A 454 -1.20 -13.46 0.08
C ILE A 454 -0.08 -14.48 0.24
N ASP A 455 1.13 -14.01 0.51
CA ASP A 455 2.30 -14.84 0.84
C ASP A 455 3.01 -14.27 2.07
N CYS A 456 3.00 -15.01 3.17
CA CYS A 456 3.76 -14.66 4.37
C CYS A 456 4.76 -15.77 4.67
N ASN A 457 6.04 -15.45 4.51
CA ASN A 457 7.12 -16.41 4.67
C ASN A 457 8.08 -15.98 5.79
N SER A 458 8.19 -16.83 6.81
CA SER A 458 9.24 -16.76 7.83
C SER A 458 10.23 -17.92 7.64
N GLY A 459 11.30 -17.68 6.86
CA GLY A 459 12.49 -18.53 6.79
C GLY A 459 12.72 -19.35 5.50
N ALA A 460 13.44 -18.76 4.53
CA ALA A 460 13.91 -19.47 3.33
C ALA A 460 15.33 -20.10 3.46
N LEU A 461 16.03 -19.92 4.59
CA LEU A 461 17.42 -20.37 4.75
C LEU A 461 17.50 -21.73 5.44
N HIS A 462 18.21 -22.68 4.83
CA HIS A 462 18.57 -23.99 5.41
C HIS A 462 19.68 -23.83 6.47
N LEU A 463 19.41 -23.02 7.50
CA LEU A 463 20.30 -22.79 8.61
C LEU A 463 19.53 -23.05 9.92
N PRO A 464 20.16 -23.65 10.95
CA PRO A 464 19.52 -23.91 12.23
C PRO A 464 19.44 -22.61 13.03
N ILE A 465 18.49 -21.76 12.67
CA ILE A 465 18.28 -20.43 13.23
C ILE A 465 16.88 -20.35 13.83
N SER A 466 16.72 -19.51 14.85
CA SER A 466 15.39 -19.20 15.39
C SER A 466 14.63 -18.43 14.34
N LEU A 467 13.48 -18.94 13.93
CA LEU A 467 12.57 -18.29 12.99
C LEU A 467 11.33 -17.82 13.74
N GLY A 468 10.71 -16.77 13.24
CA GLY A 468 9.46 -16.29 13.82
C GLY A 468 8.22 -17.03 13.33
N SER A 469 7.13 -16.77 14.02
CA SER A 469 5.79 -17.30 13.78
C SER A 469 4.95 -16.37 12.90
N VAL A 470 3.89 -16.88 12.29
CA VAL A 470 2.86 -16.07 11.60
C VAL A 470 1.60 -16.05 12.46
N VAL A 471 1.14 -14.85 12.83
CA VAL A 471 -0.10 -14.64 13.58
C VAL A 471 -1.03 -13.75 12.78
N ASN A 472 -2.19 -14.26 12.38
CA ASN A 472 -3.26 -13.49 11.76
C ASN A 472 -4.50 -13.40 12.67
N GLU A 473 -4.92 -12.17 12.95
CA GLU A 473 -6.19 -11.83 13.58
C GLU A 473 -7.13 -11.09 12.62
N ALA A 474 -6.62 -10.51 11.52
CA ALA A 474 -7.44 -9.71 10.61
C ALA A 474 -8.31 -10.59 9.69
N ALA A 475 -9.49 -10.10 9.33
CA ALA A 475 -10.30 -10.77 8.32
C ALA A 475 -9.66 -10.57 6.94
N ILE A 476 -9.62 -11.62 6.12
CA ILE A 476 -9.04 -11.60 4.79
C ILE A 476 -10.10 -12.00 3.78
N SER A 477 -10.23 -11.21 2.73
CA SER A 477 -11.12 -11.45 1.59
C SER A 477 -10.30 -11.39 0.31
N SER A 478 -10.25 -12.49 -0.45
CA SER A 478 -9.66 -12.56 -1.79
C SER A 478 -10.60 -13.28 -2.74
N LEU A 479 -11.77 -12.67 -2.94
CA LEU A 479 -12.86 -13.19 -3.75
C LEU A 479 -12.61 -12.95 -5.23
N GLY A 480 -13.07 -13.87 -6.07
CA GLY A 480 -13.26 -13.58 -7.48
C GLY A 480 -14.40 -12.59 -7.71
N GLY A 481 -14.23 -11.69 -8.66
CA GLY A 481 -15.26 -10.76 -9.11
C GLY A 481 -16.38 -11.46 -9.87
N SER A 482 -17.58 -10.89 -9.86
CA SER A 482 -18.72 -11.42 -10.63
C SER A 482 -18.61 -11.04 -12.11
N GLY A 483 -18.83 -11.97 -13.03
CA GLY A 483 -19.04 -11.69 -14.45
C GLY A 483 -20.52 -11.67 -14.84
N ALA A 484 -20.78 -11.44 -16.12
CA ALA A 484 -22.13 -11.43 -16.69
C ALA A 484 -22.81 -12.79 -16.57
N LEU A 485 -24.04 -12.80 -16.04
CA LEU A 485 -24.83 -14.02 -15.82
C LEU A 485 -25.63 -14.44 -17.07
N ASP A 486 -25.91 -13.51 -17.98
CA ASP A 486 -26.82 -13.69 -19.12
C ASP A 486 -26.12 -13.80 -20.48
N ILE A 487 -24.78 -13.84 -20.49
CA ILE A 487 -23.95 -13.95 -21.70
C ILE A 487 -23.18 -15.27 -21.69
N ASP A 488 -23.46 -16.13 -22.67
CA ASP A 488 -22.83 -17.43 -22.81
C ASP A 488 -21.29 -17.31 -22.86
N GLY A 489 -20.63 -18.10 -22.01
CA GLY A 489 -19.18 -18.16 -21.90
C GLY A 489 -18.52 -17.12 -20.97
N MET A 490 -19.26 -16.16 -20.42
CA MET A 490 -18.70 -15.23 -19.43
C MET A 490 -18.54 -15.91 -18.08
N LYS A 491 -17.39 -15.68 -17.43
CA LYS A 491 -17.03 -16.35 -16.19
C LYS A 491 -17.04 -15.41 -15.01
N GLY A 492 -17.35 -15.92 -13.82
CA GLY A 492 -16.85 -15.29 -12.60
C GLY A 492 -15.34 -15.42 -12.51
N GLY A 493 -14.69 -14.45 -11.87
CA GLY A 493 -13.26 -14.53 -11.57
C GLY A 493 -12.96 -15.64 -10.57
N ALA A 494 -11.75 -16.18 -10.61
CA ALA A 494 -11.31 -17.14 -9.62
C ALA A 494 -11.06 -16.47 -8.26
N GLY A 495 -11.19 -17.21 -7.16
CA GLY A 495 -10.69 -16.74 -5.86
C GLY A 495 -9.16 -16.74 -5.79
N GLY A 496 -8.59 -15.94 -4.90
CA GLY A 496 -7.14 -15.78 -4.78
C GLY A 496 -6.44 -16.84 -3.91
N SER A 497 -5.11 -16.77 -3.82
CA SER A 497 -4.30 -17.72 -3.04
C SER A 497 -3.80 -17.12 -1.72
N LEU A 498 -3.77 -17.91 -0.66
CA LEU A 498 -3.20 -17.52 0.63
C LEU A 498 -2.23 -18.59 1.13
N ILE A 499 -1.00 -18.18 1.42
CA ILE A 499 0.07 -19.04 1.94
C ILE A 499 0.66 -18.40 3.20
N PHE A 500 0.57 -19.10 4.33
CA PHE A 500 1.33 -18.78 5.54
C PHE A 500 2.34 -19.90 5.79
N GLN A 501 3.62 -19.60 5.62
CA GLN A 501 4.69 -20.57 5.75
C GLN A 501 5.72 -20.10 6.78
N VAL A 502 5.97 -20.95 7.79
CA VAL A 502 7.00 -20.69 8.79
C VAL A 502 7.86 -21.93 9.03
N GLY A 503 9.18 -21.74 9.02
CA GLY A 503 10.15 -22.79 9.29
C GLY A 503 10.50 -23.68 8.10
N ASN A 504 11.50 -24.53 8.33
CA ASN A 504 11.97 -25.60 7.46
C ASN A 504 12.46 -26.78 8.32
N GLU A 505 12.85 -27.89 7.67
CA GLU A 505 13.25 -29.13 8.36
C GLU A 505 14.42 -28.98 9.36
N ASP A 506 15.24 -27.93 9.22
CA ASP A 506 16.41 -27.65 10.06
C ASP A 506 16.14 -26.61 11.17
N SER A 507 14.91 -26.10 11.26
CA SER A 507 14.56 -24.99 12.14
C SER A 507 14.57 -25.38 13.62
N ILE A 508 14.86 -24.41 14.48
CA ILE A 508 14.89 -24.57 15.93
C ILE A 508 13.92 -23.55 16.56
N ASP A 509 13.24 -23.94 17.65
CA ASP A 509 12.23 -23.18 18.41
C ASP A 509 10.77 -23.39 17.99
N ASP A 510 9.85 -22.87 18.83
CA ASP A 510 8.40 -22.94 18.68
C ASP A 510 7.94 -22.07 17.49
N ILE A 511 7.92 -22.65 16.30
CA ILE A 511 7.58 -21.96 15.05
C ILE A 511 6.16 -22.32 14.63
N VAL A 512 5.24 -21.36 14.79
CA VAL A 512 3.79 -21.61 14.70
C VAL A 512 3.06 -20.72 13.70
N VAL A 513 2.00 -21.25 13.11
CA VAL A 513 0.98 -20.44 12.41
C VAL A 513 -0.26 -20.37 13.29
N THR A 514 -0.73 -19.16 13.59
CA THR A 514 -1.98 -18.94 14.33
C THR A 514 -2.93 -18.06 13.52
N ASN A 515 -4.11 -18.59 13.18
CA ASN A 515 -5.18 -17.85 12.54
C ASN A 515 -6.43 -17.73 13.43
N SER A 516 -6.89 -16.51 13.60
CA SER A 516 -8.14 -16.15 14.29
C SER A 516 -9.01 -15.14 13.52
N GLY A 517 -8.54 -14.72 12.33
CA GLY A 517 -9.31 -13.96 11.37
C GLY A 517 -10.05 -14.87 10.38
N THR A 518 -11.24 -14.48 9.95
CA THR A 518 -11.97 -15.19 8.89
C THR A 518 -11.25 -15.03 7.56
N ILE A 519 -11.19 -16.09 6.77
CA ILE A 519 -10.58 -16.09 5.43
C ILE A 519 -11.63 -16.52 4.41
N ASP A 520 -11.77 -15.77 3.33
CA ASP A 520 -12.64 -16.11 2.20
C ASP A 520 -11.90 -15.93 0.87
N VAL A 521 -11.70 -17.05 0.17
CA VAL A 521 -11.08 -17.12 -1.17
C VAL A 521 -12.06 -17.70 -2.20
N SER A 522 -13.36 -17.43 -2.05
CA SER A 522 -14.38 -17.95 -2.95
C SER A 522 -14.32 -17.35 -4.36
N GLY A 523 -14.73 -18.12 -5.36
CA GLY A 523 -14.86 -17.66 -6.74
C GLY A 523 -16.08 -16.77 -6.95
N GLY A 524 -16.04 -15.97 -8.02
CA GLY A 524 -17.09 -15.02 -8.38
C GLY A 524 -18.26 -15.64 -9.16
N LEU A 525 -19.38 -14.94 -9.21
CA LEU A 525 -20.56 -15.37 -9.96
C LEU A 525 -20.34 -15.22 -11.48
N GLY A 526 -21.00 -16.01 -12.33
CA GLY A 526 -20.95 -15.79 -13.79
C GLY A 526 -21.93 -16.66 -14.58
N TYR A 527 -21.97 -16.56 -15.91
CA TYR A 527 -22.66 -17.57 -16.71
C TYR A 527 -22.02 -18.95 -16.47
N GLN A 528 -20.69 -18.98 -16.35
CA GLN A 528 -19.95 -20.02 -15.64
C GLN A 528 -19.39 -19.41 -14.34
N GLY A 529 -19.60 -20.06 -13.21
CA GLY A 529 -19.03 -19.62 -11.93
C GLY A 529 -17.51 -19.71 -11.95
N GLY A 530 -16.86 -18.80 -11.21
CA GLY A 530 -15.42 -18.80 -11.01
C GLY A 530 -14.99 -19.89 -10.01
N ASP A 531 -13.83 -20.51 -10.23
CA ASP A 531 -13.28 -21.46 -9.28
C ASP A 531 -12.85 -20.74 -7.99
N ALA A 532 -12.90 -21.41 -6.84
CA ALA A 532 -12.32 -20.88 -5.62
C ALA A 532 -10.79 -20.94 -5.64
N GLY A 533 -10.19 -20.19 -4.73
CA GLY A 533 -8.76 -20.12 -4.51
C GLY A 533 -8.18 -21.26 -3.67
N TRP A 534 -6.97 -21.02 -3.17
CA TRP A 534 -6.17 -21.98 -2.40
C TRP A 534 -5.74 -21.38 -1.06
N VAL A 535 -5.78 -22.17 0.01
CA VAL A 535 -5.26 -21.78 1.33
C VAL A 535 -4.28 -22.85 1.83
N GLU A 536 -3.06 -22.43 2.20
CA GLU A 536 -2.07 -23.30 2.85
C GLU A 536 -1.51 -22.65 4.10
N PHE A 537 -1.58 -23.36 5.22
CA PHE A 537 -0.82 -23.06 6.42
C PHE A 537 0.23 -24.13 6.65
N TYR A 538 1.49 -23.73 6.67
CA TYR A 538 2.61 -24.58 7.06
C TYR A 538 3.27 -24.00 8.32
N GLY A 539 3.17 -24.72 9.44
CA GLY A 539 3.88 -24.40 10.67
C GLY A 539 4.77 -25.55 11.09
N HIS A 540 6.08 -25.33 11.26
CA HIS A 540 6.99 -26.41 11.68
C HIS A 540 6.48 -27.12 12.94
N ASP A 541 6.18 -26.38 14.02
CA ASP A 541 5.72 -27.01 15.25
C ASP A 541 4.19 -27.11 15.31
N GLU A 542 3.49 -26.00 15.11
CA GLU A 542 2.04 -25.98 15.31
C GLU A 542 1.32 -25.10 14.30
N VAL A 543 0.15 -25.58 13.85
CA VAL A 543 -0.86 -24.76 13.18
C VAL A 543 -2.11 -24.71 14.06
N THR A 544 -2.49 -23.50 14.49
CA THR A 544 -3.74 -23.24 15.21
C THR A 544 -4.69 -22.41 14.33
N ASN A 545 -5.88 -22.92 14.08
CA ASN A 545 -6.95 -22.17 13.43
C ASN A 545 -8.21 -22.13 14.30
N THR A 546 -8.74 -20.93 14.54
CA THR A 546 -9.94 -20.70 15.38
C THR A 546 -11.07 -19.99 14.65
N ALA A 547 -10.84 -19.59 13.39
CA ALA A 547 -11.81 -18.87 12.58
C ALA A 547 -12.20 -19.65 11.32
N THR A 548 -13.27 -19.21 10.68
CA THR A 548 -13.77 -19.84 9.46
C THR A 548 -12.86 -19.58 8.27
N ILE A 549 -12.57 -20.62 7.49
CA ILE A 549 -11.89 -20.55 6.19
C ILE A 549 -12.86 -21.03 5.12
N THR A 550 -13.12 -20.19 4.11
CA THR A 550 -14.06 -20.48 3.01
C THR A 550 -13.35 -20.41 1.67
N ALA A 551 -13.56 -21.43 0.83
CA ALA A 551 -13.07 -21.50 -0.54
C ALA A 551 -14.16 -22.12 -1.43
N ASN A 552 -15.28 -21.40 -1.60
CA ASN A 552 -16.39 -21.89 -2.39
C ASN A 552 -16.23 -21.53 -3.87
N GLY A 553 -16.62 -22.43 -4.77
CA GLY A 553 -16.79 -22.08 -6.16
C GLY A 553 -17.95 -21.10 -6.34
N GLY A 554 -17.79 -20.16 -7.25
CA GLY A 554 -18.83 -19.20 -7.58
C GLY A 554 -20.02 -19.86 -8.26
N GLU A 555 -21.21 -19.34 -8.03
CA GLU A 555 -22.41 -19.83 -8.71
C GLU A 555 -22.38 -19.44 -10.19
N GLY A 556 -22.90 -20.31 -11.05
CA GLY A 556 -23.16 -19.95 -12.43
C GLY A 556 -24.46 -20.47 -12.99
N VAL A 557 -24.86 -19.92 -14.13
CA VAL A 557 -26.10 -20.32 -14.80
C VAL A 557 -25.94 -21.69 -15.46
N ALA A 558 -24.91 -21.86 -16.30
CA ALA A 558 -24.64 -23.11 -16.99
C ALA A 558 -23.78 -24.06 -16.17
N GLN A 559 -22.77 -23.54 -15.48
CA GLN A 559 -21.82 -24.33 -14.71
C GLN A 559 -21.42 -23.56 -13.45
N GLY A 560 -21.44 -24.23 -12.29
CA GLY A 560 -20.84 -23.69 -11.07
C GLY A 560 -19.32 -23.89 -11.06
N GLY A 561 -18.61 -22.95 -10.43
CA GLY A 561 -17.16 -23.05 -10.24
C GLY A 561 -16.79 -24.13 -9.24
N ASN A 562 -15.55 -24.62 -9.29
CA ASN A 562 -15.08 -25.62 -8.34
C ASN A 562 -14.75 -24.97 -6.99
N GLY A 563 -15.04 -25.65 -5.88
CA GLY A 563 -14.54 -25.32 -4.56
C GLY A 563 -13.02 -25.49 -4.48
N GLY A 564 -12.37 -24.72 -3.61
CA GLY A 564 -10.92 -24.65 -3.49
C GLY A 564 -10.30 -25.77 -2.68
N VAL A 565 -9.00 -25.64 -2.43
CA VAL A 565 -8.28 -26.54 -1.53
C VAL A 565 -7.78 -25.75 -0.33
N ILE A 566 -7.93 -26.37 0.85
CA ILE A 566 -7.49 -25.81 2.12
C ILE A 566 -6.60 -26.86 2.81
N GLU A 567 -5.32 -26.53 3.02
CA GLU A 567 -4.33 -27.42 3.62
C GLU A 567 -3.71 -26.82 4.88
N LEU A 568 -3.76 -27.57 5.98
CA LEU A 568 -3.06 -27.28 7.22
C LEU A 568 -1.97 -28.33 7.41
N ILE A 569 -0.72 -27.91 7.55
CA ILE A 569 0.45 -28.79 7.61
C ILE A 569 1.30 -28.41 8.83
N ALA A 570 1.63 -29.40 9.67
CA ALA A 570 2.58 -29.21 10.76
C ALA A 570 3.44 -30.44 11.05
N LEU A 571 4.69 -30.27 11.53
CA LEU A 571 5.48 -31.42 11.97
C LEU A 571 5.07 -31.94 13.35
N LEU A 572 4.50 -31.10 14.21
CA LEU A 572 3.94 -31.56 15.48
C LEU A 572 2.40 -31.50 15.44
N ASN A 573 1.79 -30.37 15.80
CA ASN A 573 0.36 -30.32 16.12
C ASN A 573 -0.44 -29.49 15.13
N ILE A 574 -1.67 -29.93 14.85
CA ILE A 574 -2.70 -29.09 14.23
C ILE A 574 -3.87 -28.99 15.20
N ASN A 575 -4.27 -27.77 15.55
CA ASN A 575 -5.42 -27.47 16.39
C ASN A 575 -6.43 -26.60 15.63
N ASN A 576 -7.46 -27.23 15.06
CA ASN A 576 -8.55 -26.53 14.38
C ASN A 576 -9.84 -26.52 15.21
N SER A 577 -10.41 -25.32 15.37
CA SER A 577 -11.72 -25.10 16.01
C SER A 577 -12.66 -24.21 15.21
N GLY A 578 -12.18 -23.60 14.12
CA GLY A 578 -13.01 -22.90 13.15
C GLY A 578 -13.52 -23.83 12.05
N ASP A 579 -14.61 -23.45 11.40
CA ASP A 579 -15.18 -24.21 10.29
C ASP A 579 -14.30 -24.07 9.03
N ILE A 580 -14.17 -25.14 8.25
CA ILE A 580 -13.46 -25.14 6.98
C ILE A 580 -14.41 -25.59 5.87
N ILE A 581 -14.61 -24.72 4.89
CA ILE A 581 -15.69 -24.84 3.90
C ILE A 581 -15.10 -24.73 2.49
N SER A 582 -15.27 -25.78 1.69
CA SER A 582 -14.94 -25.83 0.26
C SER A 582 -16.10 -26.48 -0.49
N ILE A 583 -17.02 -25.65 -1.00
CA ILE A 583 -18.21 -26.13 -1.70
C ILE A 583 -18.12 -25.73 -3.18
N GLY A 584 -18.48 -26.65 -4.08
CA GLY A 584 -18.66 -26.29 -5.49
C GLY A 584 -19.83 -25.32 -5.70
N GLY A 585 -19.71 -24.42 -6.67
CA GLY A 585 -20.78 -23.50 -7.01
C GLY A 585 -21.99 -24.21 -7.64
N THR A 586 -23.17 -23.59 -7.57
CA THR A 586 -24.38 -24.11 -8.23
C THR A 586 -24.40 -23.78 -9.72
N GLY A 587 -25.07 -24.59 -10.55
CA GLY A 587 -25.41 -24.28 -11.94
C GLY A 587 -26.10 -25.45 -12.63
N SER A 588 -26.47 -25.39 -13.92
CA SER A 588 -27.02 -26.58 -14.61
C SER A 588 -26.10 -27.81 -14.47
N LEU A 589 -24.79 -27.55 -14.47
CA LEU A 589 -23.75 -28.45 -13.98
C LEU A 589 -23.16 -27.86 -12.69
N GLY A 590 -23.42 -28.48 -11.54
CA GLY A 590 -22.81 -28.08 -10.27
C GLY A 590 -21.29 -28.27 -10.29
N GLY A 591 -20.57 -27.35 -9.63
CA GLY A 591 -19.11 -27.40 -9.51
C GLY A 591 -18.64 -28.48 -8.52
N HIS A 592 -17.42 -28.98 -8.69
CA HIS A 592 -16.85 -29.98 -7.78
C HIS A 592 -16.21 -29.31 -6.56
N SER A 593 -16.08 -30.00 -5.42
CA SER A 593 -15.16 -29.58 -4.36
C SER A 593 -13.80 -30.26 -4.54
N LEU A 594 -12.70 -29.55 -4.31
CA LEU A 594 -11.35 -30.11 -4.47
C LEU A 594 -10.82 -30.78 -3.20
N GLY A 595 -10.95 -30.15 -2.02
CA GLY A 595 -10.78 -30.83 -0.74
C GLY A 595 -10.20 -30.02 0.42
N ILE A 596 -10.08 -30.70 1.56
CA ILE A 596 -9.54 -30.19 2.83
C ILE A 596 -8.52 -31.20 3.36
N GLY A 597 -7.30 -30.74 3.67
CA GLY A 597 -6.23 -31.57 4.21
C GLY A 597 -5.69 -31.05 5.54
N MET A 598 -5.48 -31.94 6.52
CA MET A 598 -4.76 -31.64 7.75
C MET A 598 -3.70 -32.72 8.01
N TYR A 599 -2.44 -32.34 7.93
CA TYR A 599 -1.29 -33.25 7.97
C TYR A 599 -0.37 -32.91 9.15
N SER A 600 -0.39 -33.75 10.20
CA SER A 600 0.44 -33.55 11.39
C SER A 600 1.41 -34.69 11.66
N GLY A 601 2.65 -34.36 12.03
CA GLY A 601 3.63 -35.37 12.46
C GLY A 601 3.44 -35.85 13.92
N TYR A 602 2.63 -35.16 14.74
CA TYR A 602 2.25 -35.60 16.08
C TYR A 602 0.75 -35.86 16.22
N GLN A 603 -0.09 -34.81 16.28
CA GLN A 603 -1.54 -34.93 16.47
C GLN A 603 -2.32 -33.83 15.73
N THR A 604 -3.36 -34.26 15.02
CA THR A 604 -4.41 -33.40 14.44
C THR A 604 -5.63 -33.43 15.36
N VAL A 605 -6.03 -32.26 15.88
CA VAL A 605 -7.22 -32.04 16.68
C VAL A 605 -8.16 -31.11 15.93
N ASN A 606 -9.35 -31.61 15.58
CA ASN A 606 -10.39 -30.84 14.92
C ASN A 606 -11.68 -30.79 15.75
N SER A 607 -12.25 -29.60 15.87
CA SER A 607 -13.55 -29.37 16.52
C SER A 607 -14.51 -28.49 15.72
N GLY A 608 -14.04 -27.83 14.65
CA GLY A 608 -14.90 -27.13 13.69
C GLY A 608 -15.47 -28.07 12.64
N ASP A 609 -16.51 -27.63 11.95
CA ASP A 609 -17.13 -28.39 10.86
C ASP A 609 -16.25 -28.36 9.61
N LEU A 610 -16.12 -29.51 8.94
CA LEU A 610 -15.39 -29.66 7.68
C LEU A 610 -16.37 -29.98 6.56
N ILE A 611 -16.52 -29.08 5.59
CA ILE A 611 -17.49 -29.22 4.49
C ILE A 611 -16.74 -29.17 3.17
N ALA A 612 -16.66 -30.31 2.47
CA ALA A 612 -16.09 -30.45 1.13
C ALA A 612 -17.15 -31.00 0.15
N ALA A 613 -18.19 -30.21 -0.12
CA ALA A 613 -19.39 -30.68 -0.83
C ALA A 613 -19.42 -30.25 -2.31
N GLY A 614 -20.00 -31.08 -3.17
CA GLY A 614 -20.27 -30.70 -4.55
C GLY A 614 -21.41 -29.67 -4.64
N GLY A 615 -21.37 -28.82 -5.67
CA GLY A 615 -22.40 -27.82 -5.92
C GLY A 615 -23.67 -28.41 -6.55
N ASP A 616 -24.81 -27.77 -6.35
CA ASP A 616 -26.08 -28.27 -6.86
C ASP A 616 -26.27 -28.00 -8.36
N GLY A 617 -26.83 -29.02 -9.04
CA GLY A 617 -27.39 -28.97 -10.38
C GLY A 617 -28.75 -28.27 -10.39
N VAL A 618 -28.80 -26.98 -10.72
CA VAL A 618 -30.03 -26.17 -10.73
C VAL A 618 -30.45 -25.87 -12.17
N ALA A 619 -31.72 -26.14 -12.51
CA ALA A 619 -32.18 -26.11 -13.89
C ALA A 619 -32.25 -24.69 -14.46
N ALA A 620 -31.36 -24.36 -15.41
CA ALA A 620 -31.56 -23.26 -16.34
C ALA A 620 -32.28 -23.77 -17.60
N ALA A 621 -33.61 -23.65 -17.63
CA ALA A 621 -34.46 -23.84 -18.82
C ALA A 621 -34.31 -25.17 -19.62
N GLU A 622 -35.00 -26.22 -19.15
CA GLU A 622 -35.25 -27.50 -19.88
C GLU A 622 -34.03 -28.44 -20.12
N GLU A 623 -32.87 -28.18 -19.52
CA GLU A 623 -31.72 -29.10 -19.54
C GLU A 623 -31.73 -30.07 -18.34
N GLU A 624 -31.19 -31.29 -18.55
CA GLU A 624 -30.93 -32.24 -17.45
C GLU A 624 -29.86 -31.65 -16.52
N THR A 625 -30.09 -31.62 -15.22
CA THR A 625 -29.12 -31.07 -14.27
C THR A 625 -28.20 -32.14 -13.68
N THR A 626 -26.93 -31.80 -13.48
CA THR A 626 -25.96 -32.69 -12.82
C THR A 626 -25.38 -32.00 -11.60
N GLY A 627 -25.46 -32.63 -10.44
CA GLY A 627 -24.78 -32.16 -9.23
C GLY A 627 -23.28 -32.42 -9.31
N GLY A 628 -22.50 -31.54 -8.69
CA GLY A 628 -21.05 -31.65 -8.61
C GLY A 628 -20.60 -32.74 -7.65
N THR A 629 -19.38 -33.21 -7.82
CA THR A 629 -18.78 -34.25 -6.97
C THR A 629 -18.29 -33.64 -5.65
N GLY A 630 -18.50 -34.34 -4.54
CA GLY A 630 -17.91 -34.00 -3.25
C GLY A 630 -16.37 -34.12 -3.28
N GLY A 631 -15.70 -33.33 -2.44
CA GLY A 631 -14.25 -33.27 -2.37
C GLY A 631 -13.65 -34.36 -1.49
N ARG A 632 -12.36 -34.22 -1.19
CA ARG A 632 -11.69 -35.08 -0.20
C ARG A 632 -11.53 -34.37 1.14
N VAL A 633 -11.66 -35.11 2.23
CA VAL A 633 -11.26 -34.65 3.57
C VAL A 633 -10.23 -35.62 4.12
N GLU A 634 -9.03 -35.12 4.43
CA GLU A 634 -7.92 -35.92 4.93
C GLU A 634 -7.47 -35.40 6.29
N LEU A 635 -7.55 -36.25 7.32
CA LEU A 635 -7.01 -35.95 8.64
C LEU A 635 -5.97 -37.00 9.01
N ILE A 636 -4.70 -36.59 9.03
CA ILE A 636 -3.56 -37.48 9.23
C ILE A 636 -2.76 -37.03 10.45
N SER A 637 -2.52 -37.97 11.37
CA SER A 637 -1.58 -37.84 12.47
C SER A 637 -0.60 -39.01 12.49
N GLN A 638 0.70 -38.77 12.69
CA GLN A 638 1.69 -39.86 12.67
C GLN A 638 1.92 -40.55 14.03
N GLN A 639 1.90 -39.81 15.16
CA GLN A 639 2.28 -40.37 16.47
C GLN A 639 1.09 -40.62 17.40
N THR A 640 0.15 -39.67 17.45
CA THR A 640 -1.04 -39.73 18.30
C THR A 640 -2.27 -39.73 17.40
N PRO A 641 -3.27 -40.59 17.63
CA PRO A 641 -4.46 -40.62 16.77
C PRO A 641 -5.14 -39.26 16.66
N THR A 642 -5.64 -38.96 15.46
CA THR A 642 -6.44 -37.78 15.16
C THR A 642 -7.67 -37.73 16.08
N SER A 643 -7.97 -36.55 16.62
CA SER A 643 -9.15 -36.29 17.44
C SER A 643 -10.10 -35.34 16.72
N ASN A 644 -11.14 -35.87 16.08
CA ASN A 644 -12.20 -35.07 15.45
C ASN A 644 -13.49 -35.07 16.28
N SER A 645 -14.07 -33.89 16.52
CA SER A 645 -15.37 -33.72 17.17
C SER A 645 -16.37 -32.86 16.39
N GLY A 646 -15.91 -32.16 15.35
CA GLY A 646 -16.78 -31.45 14.40
C GLY A 646 -17.43 -32.41 13.40
N SER A 647 -18.44 -31.92 12.68
CA SER A 647 -19.05 -32.67 11.59
C SER A 647 -18.15 -32.69 10.36
N ILE A 648 -18.28 -33.75 9.55
CA ILE A 648 -17.58 -33.88 8.27
C ILE A 648 -18.62 -34.18 7.21
N ASP A 649 -18.68 -33.33 6.19
CA ASP A 649 -19.55 -33.47 5.04
C ASP A 649 -18.71 -33.50 3.75
N VAL A 650 -18.82 -34.59 3.00
CA VAL A 650 -18.18 -34.78 1.69
C VAL A 650 -19.22 -35.12 0.63
N SER A 651 -20.46 -34.66 0.79
CA SER A 651 -21.57 -35.04 -0.08
C SER A 651 -21.41 -34.54 -1.52
N GLY A 652 -21.93 -35.33 -2.46
CA GLY A 652 -22.18 -34.86 -3.82
C GLY A 652 -23.36 -33.90 -3.87
N GLY A 653 -23.33 -32.95 -4.81
CA GLY A 653 -24.43 -32.02 -5.05
C GLY A 653 -25.67 -32.71 -5.61
N ILE A 654 -26.83 -32.09 -5.41
CA ILE A 654 -28.10 -32.64 -5.91
C ILE A 654 -28.36 -32.23 -7.37
N GLY A 655 -29.10 -33.05 -8.14
CA GLY A 655 -29.49 -32.78 -9.54
C GLY A 655 -30.33 -33.92 -10.10
N ASP A 656 -30.76 -33.83 -11.37
CA ASP A 656 -31.38 -34.98 -12.07
C ASP A 656 -30.42 -36.17 -12.10
N THR A 657 -29.14 -35.89 -12.31
CA THR A 657 -28.02 -36.77 -11.97
C THR A 657 -27.32 -36.22 -10.73
N ALA A 658 -27.45 -36.89 -9.59
CA ALA A 658 -26.71 -36.51 -8.39
C ALA A 658 -25.20 -36.67 -8.61
N GLY A 659 -24.41 -35.80 -8.01
CA GLY A 659 -22.96 -35.93 -7.97
C GLY A 659 -22.54 -37.10 -7.09
N ASP A 660 -21.35 -37.64 -7.35
CA ASP A 660 -20.76 -38.64 -6.49
C ASP A 660 -20.36 -38.01 -5.15
N ASP A 661 -20.56 -38.75 -4.05
CA ASP A 661 -19.98 -38.40 -2.76
C ASP A 661 -18.46 -38.48 -2.84
N GLY A 662 -17.81 -37.60 -2.10
CA GLY A 662 -16.37 -37.52 -1.93
C GLY A 662 -15.79 -38.59 -1.02
N ILE A 663 -14.53 -38.40 -0.62
CA ILE A 663 -13.78 -39.40 0.16
C ILE A 663 -13.30 -38.79 1.47
N PHE A 664 -13.41 -39.56 2.54
CA PHE A 664 -12.87 -39.21 3.85
C PHE A 664 -11.78 -40.21 4.29
N TRP A 665 -10.63 -39.68 4.70
CA TRP A 665 -9.49 -40.43 5.22
C TRP A 665 -9.13 -39.96 6.64
N LEU A 666 -8.95 -40.93 7.55
CA LEU A 666 -8.59 -40.71 8.95
C LEU A 666 -7.49 -41.67 9.35
N ASP A 667 -6.30 -41.14 9.67
CA ASP A 667 -5.13 -41.91 10.11
C ASP A 667 -4.88 -43.18 9.29
N VAL A 668 -5.11 -43.12 7.98
CA VAL A 668 -4.86 -44.26 7.10
C VAL A 668 -3.34 -44.47 7.10
N PRO A 669 -2.86 -45.72 7.28
CA PRO A 669 -1.44 -45.99 7.22
C PRO A 669 -0.96 -45.75 5.80
N GLU A 670 -0.47 -44.55 5.53
CA GLU A 670 0.27 -44.29 4.31
C GLU A 670 1.50 -45.20 4.32
N ALA A 671 1.60 -45.98 3.26
CA ALA A 671 2.88 -46.56 2.89
C ALA A 671 3.77 -45.41 2.41
N PHE A 672 4.32 -44.62 3.35
CA PHE A 672 5.49 -43.78 3.11
C PHE A 672 6.65 -44.70 2.74
N ASN A 673 6.72 -45.07 1.47
CA ASN A 673 7.90 -45.66 0.88
C ASN A 673 8.76 -44.53 0.34
N GLU A 674 9.82 -44.27 1.11
CA GLU A 674 11.09 -43.59 0.77
C GLU A 674 11.07 -42.07 0.55
#